data_AF-A0A2N2JB82-F1
#
_entry.id   AF-A0A2N2JB82-F1
#
_cell.length_a   1.000
_cell.length_b   1.000
_cell.length_c   1.000
_cell.angle_alpha   90.00
_cell.angle_beta   90.00
_cell.angle_gamma   90.00
#
_symmetry.space_group_name_H-M   'P 1'
#
loop_
_entity.id
_entity.type
_entity.pdbx_description
1 polymer ?
#
loop_
_entity_poly.entity_id
_entity_poly.type
_entity_poly.pdbx_seq_one_letter_code
_entity_poly.pdbx_strand_id
1 'polypeptide(L)'
;MFRTTTLTLIAALLIAPGAAHALTVIGDGRIEIAFTTPGVSAETALDSDADDAVIALVDGAAATLDVCLYDFNHPGIVAAITAAADRGVAVRFVGDADEADQDGYGAMSAAGVPTSLRVGGAIMHNKFLVVDGRFVATGSMNHSEAGVFRNNNNLVVIDDAMLAADYTVEFEHMFIDGAFGRSKVSFAHPPVTVGQTQIQVAFSPADDPELVLRDALASADHNVYFMIYSFTHADIAADLIAAKQAGVDVVGVYDRFGATSGYATDEALAGAGVPVLLDGNENQIGASGGKLHHKVMIIDAGTGSDPMVITGSFNWSGNASTDNDENLIILRGADAVAPFMAEFCEVFDAALPHPANTVAIPDPCGGAPAVIDGPALVINELLPNPDGTDTPEEYIEVVNASDVAIDLTGWHLGDAASDFRHVFTGGVLEPGDAVVVYGGANAAEPERLVASTGNLSLNNASETVTLFSPADVAVDSVSYSGADSGQAYNRVTDGVGGALVLHSALAPAGAPRSPGLRVDGTPWLTPGQPLVIINELLPNPAGTDLGQEYVELVNMGLAPADLTGWRLGDAASDSRHVFAAGTTLAPGQALVIFDRGDHSAVANSVNASTESLSLNNSSETVTLYDADGIVVDAVTWASTSDGVALNRAADGDPAAAFVNHDLAAGATAATSPGLRVDGGAWGAPVTPPVDEEPPVVEEPPAAVPTAMHGEASGALAQGEWLDLGSFEAVAGSFVVTMTGTGDADLYVRQGDVATTALWDCRPYTTGSAESCTLTAPGTFFVSVRGYTAATFTVSVDFIGLAAPAPTAGAADVVIASLLADPNGTDLGQEYVVLANLGDAAADLSGWTVADASSTRHIFADGTTLAAGATLVLFDRGDHSDVAGAIVSSTGTLSLNNGGDTVTLADAAGSPVDVLTYAAVGAGVIVERAAE
;
A
#
# COMPACT_ATOMS: atom_id res chain seq x y z
N MET A 1 15.87 -40.40 -9.49
CA MET A 1 14.42 -40.47 -9.21
C MET A 1 14.20 -39.68 -7.92
N PHE A 2 14.34 -38.36 -8.01
CA PHE A 2 14.36 -37.44 -6.88
C PHE A 2 13.39 -36.31 -7.18
N ARG A 3 12.52 -36.05 -6.19
CA ARG A 3 11.44 -35.08 -6.22
C ARG A 3 12.03 -33.67 -6.14
N THR A 4 11.60 -32.82 -7.05
CA THR A 4 11.60 -31.36 -6.96
C THR A 4 10.58 -30.93 -5.90
N THR A 5 11.00 -30.11 -4.95
CA THR A 5 10.11 -29.31 -4.09
C THR A 5 10.65 -27.89 -4.11
N THR A 6 9.95 -27.05 -4.87
CA THR A 6 10.02 -25.59 -4.89
C THR A 6 9.59 -25.08 -3.52
N LEU A 7 10.30 -24.10 -2.94
CA LEU A 7 9.74 -23.28 -1.86
C LEU A 7 8.59 -22.49 -2.49
N THR A 8 7.37 -22.83 -2.09
CA THR A 8 6.17 -22.03 -2.29
C THR A 8 5.48 -22.04 -0.92
N LEU A 9 5.75 -21.00 -0.13
CA LEU A 9 4.99 -20.58 1.04
C LEU A 9 4.86 -19.06 0.81
N ILE A 10 3.69 -18.42 0.77
CA ILE A 10 2.40 -18.71 1.42
C ILE A 10 1.27 -18.62 0.39
N ALA A 11 0.44 -19.66 0.32
CA ALA A 11 -0.92 -19.56 -0.22
C ALA A 11 -1.84 -19.18 0.95
N ALA A 12 -2.62 -18.12 0.77
CA ALA A 12 -3.64 -17.66 1.70
C ALA A 12 -4.48 -18.84 2.24
N LEU A 13 -4.39 -19.08 3.54
CA LEU A 13 -5.30 -19.97 4.26
C LEU A 13 -6.40 -19.08 4.83
N LEU A 14 -7.64 -19.32 4.39
CA LEU A 14 -8.85 -18.70 4.93
C LEU A 14 -8.94 -18.96 6.45
N ILE A 15 -8.78 -17.90 7.24
CA ILE A 15 -9.20 -17.82 8.64
C ILE A 15 -10.43 -16.91 8.68
N ALA A 16 -11.47 -17.32 9.42
CA ALA A 16 -12.69 -16.55 9.65
C ALA A 16 -12.38 -15.22 10.36
N PRO A 17 -13.23 -14.17 10.24
CA PRO A 17 -12.86 -12.83 10.65
C PRO A 17 -13.09 -12.65 12.16
N GLY A 18 -12.07 -12.12 12.79
CA GLY A 18 -11.97 -11.73 14.18
C GLY A 18 -10.59 -11.09 14.29
N ALA A 19 -10.54 -9.76 14.26
CA ALA A 19 -9.41 -8.93 13.86
C ALA A 19 -8.07 -9.22 14.58
N ALA A 20 -7.29 -10.18 14.08
CA ALA A 20 -5.85 -10.17 14.23
C ALA A 20 -5.27 -9.16 13.22
N HIS A 21 -4.21 -8.42 13.58
CA HIS A 21 -3.46 -7.68 12.58
C HIS A 21 -2.87 -8.69 11.59
N ALA A 22 -3.43 -8.72 10.37
CA ALA A 22 -2.89 -9.54 9.31
C ALA A 22 -1.46 -9.07 9.00
N LEU A 23 -0.56 -10.04 8.80
CA LEU A 23 0.80 -9.80 8.32
C LEU A 23 0.76 -8.86 7.09
N THR A 24 1.35 -7.68 7.23
CA THR A 24 1.46 -6.72 6.12
C THR A 24 2.77 -6.96 5.39
N VAL A 25 2.72 -7.10 4.07
CA VAL A 25 3.90 -7.36 3.25
C VAL A 25 4.13 -6.21 2.27
N ILE A 26 5.31 -5.60 2.34
CA ILE A 26 5.75 -4.49 1.48
C ILE A 26 7.12 -4.81 0.85
N GLY A 27 7.71 -3.84 0.13
CA GLY A 27 9.08 -3.96 -0.37
C GLY A 27 9.27 -5.09 -1.38
N ASP A 28 8.29 -5.28 -2.26
CA ASP A 28 8.21 -6.38 -3.24
C ASP A 28 8.16 -7.79 -2.63
N GLY A 29 7.53 -7.92 -1.46
CA GLY A 29 7.41 -9.22 -0.79
C GLY A 29 8.55 -9.54 0.19
N ARG A 30 9.40 -8.56 0.50
CA ARG A 30 10.64 -8.75 1.27
C ARG A 30 10.66 -8.09 2.64
N ILE A 31 9.62 -7.33 2.98
CA ILE A 31 9.44 -6.77 4.32
C ILE A 31 8.07 -7.21 4.82
N GLU A 32 8.05 -7.91 5.95
CA GLU A 32 6.83 -8.33 6.62
C GLU A 32 6.71 -7.57 7.95
N ILE A 33 5.54 -7.01 8.24
CA ILE A 33 5.26 -6.24 9.45
C ILE A 33 4.04 -6.87 10.14
N ALA A 34 4.19 -7.17 11.43
CA ALA A 34 3.13 -7.72 12.26
C ALA A 34 3.04 -6.99 13.60
N PHE A 35 1.84 -6.98 14.16
CA PHE A 35 1.54 -6.42 15.47
C PHE A 35 0.86 -7.48 16.33
N THR A 36 1.20 -7.52 17.62
CA THR A 36 0.51 -8.38 18.58
C THR A 36 -0.81 -7.75 18.99
N THR A 37 -1.88 -8.55 19.12
CA THR A 37 -3.21 -8.05 19.51
C THR A 37 -3.60 -8.56 20.90
N PRO A 38 -3.04 -7.98 21.99
CA PRO A 38 -3.21 -8.53 23.35
C PRO A 38 -4.62 -8.38 23.92
N GLY A 39 -5.51 -7.68 23.22
CA GLY A 39 -6.81 -7.25 23.72
C GLY A 39 -6.69 -6.34 24.95
N VAL A 40 -7.83 -6.04 25.56
CA VAL A 40 -7.88 -5.34 26.86
C VAL A 40 -7.83 -6.33 28.03
N SER A 41 -8.02 -7.62 27.79
CA SER A 41 -7.95 -8.69 28.78
C SER A 41 -7.50 -10.01 28.14
N ALA A 42 -7.12 -10.99 28.96
CA ALA A 42 -6.71 -12.31 28.47
C ALA A 42 -7.82 -13.04 27.68
N GLU A 43 -9.10 -12.75 27.94
CA GLU A 43 -10.24 -13.33 27.23
C GLU A 43 -10.51 -12.65 25.87
N THR A 44 -9.94 -11.47 25.64
CA THR A 44 -10.11 -10.68 24.41
C THR A 44 -8.84 -10.59 23.59
N ALA A 45 -7.77 -11.25 24.04
CA ALA A 45 -6.53 -11.40 23.28
C ALA A 45 -6.80 -12.20 22.00
N LEU A 46 -6.27 -11.71 20.89
CA LEU A 46 -6.32 -12.38 19.60
C LEU A 46 -4.94 -12.92 19.27
N ASP A 47 -4.94 -14.08 18.61
CA ASP A 47 -3.73 -14.70 18.12
C ASP A 47 -3.24 -13.90 16.90
N SER A 48 -2.02 -13.39 16.96
CA SER A 48 -1.46 -12.52 15.91
C SER A 48 -0.48 -13.28 15.04
N ASP A 49 -0.36 -12.92 13.76
CA ASP A 49 0.61 -13.55 12.84
C ASP A 49 2.10 -13.33 13.23
N ALA A 50 2.39 -12.59 14.31
CA ALA A 50 3.74 -12.22 14.71
C ALA A 50 4.61 -13.40 15.16
N ASP A 51 4.11 -14.28 16.03
CA ASP A 51 4.87 -15.46 16.45
C ASP A 51 4.92 -16.53 15.34
N ASP A 52 3.86 -16.66 14.56
CA ASP A 52 3.82 -17.51 13.36
C ASP A 52 4.88 -17.10 12.33
N ALA A 53 5.06 -15.80 12.07
CA ALA A 53 6.12 -15.29 11.20
C ALA A 53 7.52 -15.65 11.70
N VAL A 54 7.78 -15.52 13.01
CA VAL A 54 9.05 -15.93 13.62
C VAL A 54 9.27 -17.45 13.49
N ILE A 55 8.24 -18.25 13.78
CA ILE A 55 8.33 -19.71 13.69
C ILE A 55 8.60 -20.14 12.25
N ALA A 56 7.88 -19.58 11.28
CA ALA A 56 8.07 -19.87 9.86
C ALA A 56 9.49 -19.50 9.39
N LEU A 57 10.01 -18.34 9.82
CA LEU A 57 11.36 -17.92 9.51
C LEU A 57 12.42 -18.90 10.07
N VAL A 58 12.28 -19.30 11.33
CA VAL A 58 13.18 -20.26 11.99
C VAL A 58 13.06 -21.66 11.37
N ASP A 59 11.88 -22.09 10.97
CA ASP A 59 11.68 -23.37 10.29
C ASP A 59 12.28 -23.39 8.88
N GLY A 60 12.32 -22.24 8.22
CA GLY A 60 12.99 -22.04 6.94
C GLY A 60 14.52 -22.07 6.99
N ALA A 61 15.13 -21.89 8.17
CA ALA A 61 16.57 -21.83 8.35
C ALA A 61 17.29 -23.09 7.83
N ALA A 62 18.27 -22.89 6.95
CA ALA A 62 18.99 -23.96 6.26
C ALA A 62 20.42 -24.18 6.79
N ALA A 63 21.09 -23.13 7.26
CA ALA A 63 22.52 -23.16 7.59
C ALA A 63 22.84 -22.53 8.95
N THR A 64 22.41 -21.29 9.21
CA THR A 64 22.79 -20.53 10.42
C THR A 64 21.59 -19.82 11.04
N LEU A 65 21.59 -19.73 12.37
CA LEU A 65 20.57 -19.01 13.13
C LEU A 65 21.21 -18.33 14.34
N ASP A 66 21.28 -17.00 14.29
CA ASP A 66 21.74 -16.18 15.41
C ASP A 66 20.53 -15.63 16.16
N VAL A 67 20.45 -15.93 17.44
CA VAL A 67 19.30 -15.62 18.30
C VAL A 67 19.72 -14.64 19.38
N CYS A 68 19.24 -13.40 19.33
CA CYS A 68 19.56 -12.36 20.31
C CYS A 68 18.29 -11.85 20.99
N LEU A 69 17.88 -12.49 22.09
CA LEU A 69 16.57 -12.29 22.71
C LEU A 69 16.69 -12.04 24.21
N TYR A 70 16.08 -10.96 24.70
CA TYR A 70 16.03 -10.61 26.13
C TYR A 70 15.08 -11.51 26.93
N ASP A 71 13.77 -11.37 26.74
CA ASP A 71 12.73 -12.15 27.43
C ASP A 71 12.22 -13.24 26.46
N PHE A 72 12.45 -14.51 26.82
CA PHE A 72 12.33 -15.65 25.90
C PHE A 72 11.83 -16.91 26.60
N ASN A 73 10.55 -17.21 26.40
CA ASN A 73 9.90 -18.40 26.93
C ASN A 73 8.69 -18.87 26.11
N HIS A 74 8.43 -18.29 24.92
CA HIS A 74 7.29 -18.71 24.11
C HIS A 74 7.45 -20.15 23.61
N PRO A 75 6.59 -21.11 23.99
CA PRO A 75 6.84 -22.53 23.73
C PRO A 75 6.99 -22.88 22.24
N GLY A 76 6.21 -22.23 21.36
CA GLY A 76 6.28 -22.44 19.91
C GLY A 76 7.63 -22.01 19.32
N ILE A 77 8.11 -20.82 19.68
CA ILE A 77 9.38 -20.28 19.20
C ILE A 77 10.56 -21.07 19.80
N VAL A 78 10.49 -21.44 21.09
CA VAL A 78 11.49 -22.32 21.72
C VAL A 78 11.59 -23.66 20.99
N ALA A 79 10.45 -24.28 20.68
CA ALA A 79 10.40 -25.53 19.93
C ALA A 79 10.98 -25.38 18.52
N ALA A 80 10.65 -24.31 17.79
CA ALA A 80 11.18 -24.04 16.45
C ALA A 80 12.71 -23.91 16.44
N ILE A 81 13.27 -23.12 17.36
CA ILE A 81 14.73 -22.88 17.44
C ILE A 81 15.47 -24.18 17.84
N THR A 82 14.96 -24.91 18.82
CA THR A 82 15.54 -26.20 19.21
C THR A 82 15.44 -27.24 18.10
N ALA A 83 14.33 -27.26 17.35
CA ALA A 83 14.18 -28.11 16.18
C ALA A 83 15.19 -27.73 15.08
N ALA A 84 15.48 -26.44 14.87
CA ALA A 84 16.52 -26.00 13.93
C ALA A 84 17.90 -26.56 14.32
N ALA A 85 18.26 -26.51 15.60
CA ALA A 85 19.49 -27.12 16.11
C ALA A 85 19.52 -28.64 15.86
N ASP A 86 18.41 -29.35 16.11
CA ASP A 86 18.28 -30.78 15.83
C ASP A 86 18.37 -31.12 14.32
N ARG A 87 17.94 -30.20 13.44
CA ARG A 87 18.10 -30.31 11.97
C ARG A 87 19.55 -30.09 11.53
N GLY A 88 20.43 -29.59 12.41
CA GLY A 88 21.84 -29.32 12.13
C GLY A 88 22.13 -27.89 11.69
N VAL A 89 21.18 -26.97 11.83
CA VAL A 89 21.42 -25.53 11.68
C VAL A 89 22.40 -25.09 12.77
N ALA A 90 23.37 -24.25 12.41
CA ALA A 90 24.31 -23.68 13.37
C ALA A 90 23.61 -22.57 14.18
N VAL A 91 23.00 -22.97 15.30
CA VAL A 91 22.30 -22.05 16.20
C VAL A 91 23.28 -21.46 17.22
N ARG A 92 23.24 -20.14 17.42
CA ARG A 92 23.98 -19.40 18.45
C ARG A 92 23.03 -18.49 19.22
N PHE A 93 23.29 -18.29 20.50
CA PHE A 93 22.39 -17.52 21.38
C PHE A 93 23.12 -16.45 22.16
N VAL A 94 22.59 -15.23 22.12
CA VAL A 94 22.96 -14.10 22.99
C VAL A 94 21.77 -13.75 23.86
N GLY A 95 22.00 -13.65 25.16
CA GLY A 95 20.96 -13.45 26.19
C GLY A 95 21.41 -12.51 27.31
N ASP A 96 20.50 -12.24 28.24
CA ASP A 96 20.83 -11.60 29.51
C ASP A 96 20.87 -12.63 30.65
N ALA A 97 21.88 -12.56 31.51
CA ALA A 97 22.03 -13.51 32.60
C ALA A 97 20.94 -13.38 33.68
N ASP A 98 20.30 -12.21 33.81
CA ASP A 98 19.20 -12.01 34.75
C ASP A 98 17.92 -12.74 34.29
N GLU A 99 17.82 -13.11 33.00
CA GLU A 99 16.72 -13.87 32.41
C GLU A 99 17.03 -15.38 32.27
N ALA A 100 18.19 -15.84 32.75
CA ALA A 100 18.66 -17.21 32.53
C ALA A 100 17.79 -18.32 33.16
N ASP A 101 16.92 -17.96 34.12
CA ASP A 101 15.97 -18.89 34.75
C ASP A 101 14.72 -19.16 33.88
N GLN A 102 14.57 -18.46 32.75
CA GLN A 102 13.45 -18.67 31.83
C GLN A 102 13.59 -19.96 31.01
N ASP A 103 12.45 -20.55 30.65
CA ASP A 103 12.39 -21.84 29.95
C ASP A 103 13.12 -21.83 28.60
N GLY A 104 13.07 -20.72 27.84
CA GLY A 104 13.78 -20.61 26.57
C GLY A 104 15.30 -20.64 26.72
N TYR A 105 15.83 -19.92 27.71
CA TYR A 105 17.26 -19.94 28.05
C TYR A 105 17.72 -21.34 28.50
N GLY A 106 16.91 -21.97 29.36
CA GLY A 106 17.14 -23.34 29.81
C GLY A 106 17.14 -24.33 28.64
N ALA A 107 16.24 -24.17 27.67
CA ALA A 107 16.15 -25.00 26.48
C ALA A 107 17.38 -24.87 25.57
N MET A 108 17.88 -23.65 25.32
CA MET A 108 19.11 -23.44 24.54
C MET A 108 20.30 -24.15 25.18
N SER A 109 20.47 -23.98 26.49
CA SER A 109 21.52 -24.66 27.27
C SER A 109 21.38 -26.19 27.21
N ALA A 110 20.15 -26.71 27.35
CA ALA A 110 19.88 -28.14 27.29
C ALA A 110 20.12 -28.75 25.90
N ALA A 111 19.86 -27.98 24.83
CA ALA A 111 20.14 -28.35 23.45
C ALA A 111 21.64 -28.24 23.09
N GLY A 112 22.48 -27.73 23.98
CA GLY A 112 23.91 -27.53 23.73
C GLY A 112 24.21 -26.38 22.77
N VAL A 113 23.26 -25.46 22.58
CA VAL A 113 23.44 -24.24 21.79
C VAL A 113 24.51 -23.38 22.48
N PRO A 114 25.57 -22.97 21.77
CA PRO A 114 26.53 -22.00 22.28
C PRO A 114 25.85 -20.72 22.74
N THR A 115 26.12 -20.27 23.97
CA THR A 115 25.49 -19.08 24.55
C THR A 115 26.51 -18.05 25.03
N SER A 116 26.21 -16.76 24.83
CA SER A 116 26.89 -15.63 25.47
C SER A 116 25.86 -14.81 26.24
N LEU A 117 26.05 -14.68 27.56
CA LEU A 117 25.11 -13.97 28.43
C LEU A 117 25.75 -12.71 29.00
N ARG A 118 25.04 -11.59 28.88
CA ARG A 118 25.44 -10.35 29.56
C ARG A 118 25.28 -10.50 31.07
N VAL A 119 26.27 -10.05 31.83
CA VAL A 119 26.24 -10.07 33.30
C VAL A 119 26.48 -8.66 33.83
N GLY A 120 25.60 -8.13 34.68
CA GLY A 120 25.80 -6.83 35.31
C GLY A 120 24.50 -6.07 35.59
N GLY A 121 24.61 -4.78 35.91
CA GLY A 121 23.45 -3.94 36.24
C GLY A 121 22.77 -3.25 35.05
N ALA A 122 23.21 -3.53 33.82
CA ALA A 122 22.61 -3.05 32.59
C ALA A 122 22.41 -4.25 31.66
N ILE A 123 21.47 -4.17 30.74
CA ILE A 123 20.82 -5.35 30.15
C ILE A 123 21.10 -5.52 28.65
N MET A 124 21.11 -6.77 28.20
CA MET A 124 21.08 -7.13 26.78
C MET A 124 19.62 -7.11 26.36
N HIS A 125 19.18 -6.00 25.81
CA HIS A 125 17.77 -5.71 25.55
C HIS A 125 17.47 -5.72 24.04
N ASN A 126 18.21 -6.49 23.26
CA ASN A 126 17.89 -6.79 21.87
C ASN A 126 16.77 -7.85 21.77
N LYS A 127 16.06 -7.84 20.63
CA LYS A 127 15.05 -8.82 20.22
C LYS A 127 15.16 -9.07 18.73
N PHE A 128 16.28 -9.62 18.29
CA PHE A 128 16.49 -9.90 16.88
C PHE A 128 16.97 -11.32 16.61
N LEU A 129 16.70 -11.76 15.39
CA LEU A 129 17.17 -13.01 14.80
C LEU A 129 17.87 -12.70 13.48
N VAL A 130 18.99 -13.38 13.20
CA VAL A 130 19.59 -13.40 11.86
C VAL A 130 19.57 -14.83 11.34
N VAL A 131 18.93 -15.04 10.18
CA VAL A 131 18.77 -16.37 9.57
C VAL A 131 19.53 -16.43 8.26
N ASP A 132 20.40 -17.43 8.14
CA ASP A 132 21.21 -17.74 6.95
C ASP A 132 22.02 -16.56 6.38
N GLY A 133 22.32 -15.54 7.22
CA GLY A 133 23.01 -14.32 6.79
C GLY A 133 22.22 -13.48 5.79
N ARG A 134 20.89 -13.65 5.75
CA ARG A 134 20.00 -13.06 4.75
C ARG A 134 18.78 -12.38 5.36
N PHE A 135 18.14 -13.01 6.34
CA PHE A 135 16.93 -12.48 6.93
C PHE A 135 17.19 -11.91 8.31
N VAL A 136 16.55 -10.79 8.61
CA VAL A 136 16.53 -10.18 9.94
C VAL A 136 15.10 -10.11 10.43
N ALA A 137 14.82 -10.65 11.62
CA ALA A 137 13.61 -10.32 12.35
C ALA A 137 13.98 -9.42 13.53
N THR A 138 13.30 -8.30 13.72
CA THR A 138 13.50 -7.37 14.84
C THR A 138 12.21 -6.65 15.20
N GLY A 139 12.23 -5.81 16.22
CA GLY A 139 11.09 -5.00 16.64
C GLY A 139 11.06 -4.81 18.15
N SER A 140 9.88 -4.49 18.68
CA SER A 140 9.70 -4.31 20.11
C SER A 140 9.34 -5.60 20.85
N MET A 141 8.98 -6.67 20.11
CA MET A 141 8.41 -7.91 20.63
C MET A 141 9.41 -8.78 21.40
N ASN A 142 9.15 -8.96 22.69
CA ASN A 142 9.74 -10.08 23.45
C ASN A 142 9.19 -11.41 22.94
N HIS A 143 10.04 -12.42 22.78
CA HIS A 143 9.64 -13.75 22.31
C HIS A 143 9.20 -14.64 23.49
N SER A 144 8.34 -14.07 24.33
CA SER A 144 7.78 -14.66 25.55
C SER A 144 6.27 -14.75 25.46
N GLU A 145 5.62 -15.60 26.26
CA GLU A 145 4.14 -15.67 26.28
C GLU A 145 3.51 -14.30 26.59
N ALA A 146 4.14 -13.50 27.47
CA ALA A 146 3.66 -12.16 27.77
C ALA A 146 3.92 -11.19 26.60
N GLY A 147 5.07 -11.32 25.93
CA GLY A 147 5.40 -10.56 24.73
C GLY A 147 4.39 -10.80 23.61
N VAL A 148 4.07 -12.05 23.31
CA VAL A 148 3.17 -12.43 22.21
C VAL A 148 1.71 -12.11 22.52
N PHE A 149 1.21 -12.47 23.72
CA PHE A 149 -0.24 -12.47 23.98
C PHE A 149 -0.75 -11.34 24.89
N ARG A 150 0.12 -10.52 25.49
CA ARG A 150 -0.30 -9.58 26.55
C ARG A 150 0.19 -8.15 26.41
N ASN A 151 1.19 -7.92 25.56
CA ASN A 151 1.81 -6.64 25.37
C ASN A 151 1.51 -6.16 23.95
N ASN A 152 1.34 -4.85 23.74
CA ASN A 152 1.31 -4.28 22.39
C ASN A 152 2.76 -4.21 21.88
N ASN A 153 3.06 -4.90 20.79
CA ASN A 153 4.38 -4.97 20.20
C ASN A 153 4.28 -4.99 18.68
N ASN A 154 5.40 -4.66 18.04
CA ASN A 154 5.61 -4.90 16.62
C ASN A 154 6.73 -5.91 16.39
N LEU A 155 6.67 -6.52 15.22
CA LEU A 155 7.69 -7.35 14.60
C LEU A 155 7.87 -6.89 13.15
N VAL A 156 9.11 -6.81 12.70
CA VAL A 156 9.48 -6.57 11.31
C VAL A 156 10.46 -7.67 10.87
N VAL A 157 10.13 -8.37 9.79
CA VAL A 157 10.99 -9.36 9.13
C VAL A 157 11.45 -8.79 7.79
N ILE A 158 12.75 -8.80 7.52
CA ILE A 158 13.35 -8.19 6.34
C ILE A 158 14.26 -9.21 5.66
N ASP A 159 14.04 -9.42 4.36
CA ASP A 159 14.89 -10.19 3.47
C ASP A 159 15.92 -9.27 2.79
N ASP A 160 17.07 -9.08 3.45
CA ASP A 160 18.20 -8.32 2.92
C ASP A 160 19.53 -8.75 3.55
N ALA A 161 20.45 -9.23 2.72
CA ALA A 161 21.73 -9.77 3.17
C ALA A 161 22.69 -8.70 3.73
N MET A 162 22.59 -7.44 3.29
CA MET A 162 23.43 -6.37 3.79
C MET A 162 22.97 -5.94 5.18
N LEU A 163 21.66 -5.81 5.38
CA LEU A 163 21.07 -5.59 6.70
C LEU A 163 21.40 -6.75 7.65
N ALA A 164 21.30 -7.99 7.18
CA ALA A 164 21.67 -9.16 7.95
C ALA A 164 23.14 -9.12 8.39
N ALA A 165 24.05 -8.65 7.53
CA ALA A 165 25.45 -8.48 7.87
C ALA A 165 25.66 -7.45 8.99
N ASP A 166 24.93 -6.33 8.97
CA ASP A 166 24.99 -5.32 10.04
C ASP A 166 24.56 -5.89 11.40
N TYR A 167 23.44 -6.62 11.44
CA TYR A 167 22.99 -7.31 12.66
C TYR A 167 23.93 -8.44 13.08
N THR A 168 24.57 -9.14 12.13
CA THR A 168 25.61 -10.13 12.45
C THR A 168 26.81 -9.47 13.11
N VAL A 169 27.29 -8.32 12.65
CA VAL A 169 28.41 -7.61 13.30
C VAL A 169 28.09 -7.28 14.77
N GLU A 170 26.91 -6.74 15.02
CA GLU A 170 26.43 -6.49 16.39
C GLU A 170 26.35 -7.79 17.21
N PHE A 171 25.83 -8.87 16.63
CA PHE A 171 25.78 -10.18 17.29
C PHE A 171 27.17 -10.70 17.64
N GLU A 172 28.14 -10.62 16.73
CA GLU A 172 29.50 -11.14 16.94
C GLU A 172 30.26 -10.39 18.04
N HIS A 173 30.04 -9.08 18.22
CA HIS A 173 30.59 -8.36 19.37
C HIS A 173 30.16 -9.00 20.68
N MET A 174 28.87 -9.31 20.82
CA MET A 174 28.34 -9.90 22.04
C MET A 174 28.71 -11.38 22.16
N PHE A 175 28.74 -12.11 21.05
CA PHE A 175 28.91 -13.55 21.03
C PHE A 175 30.38 -14.00 21.05
N ILE A 176 31.22 -13.46 20.17
CA ILE A 176 32.64 -13.84 20.02
C ILE A 176 33.52 -13.05 20.96
N ASP A 177 33.37 -11.72 20.96
CA ASP A 177 34.22 -10.85 21.76
C ASP A 177 33.76 -10.79 23.24
N GLY A 178 32.51 -11.16 23.51
CA GLY A 178 31.89 -10.98 24.82
C GLY A 178 31.76 -9.51 25.21
N ALA A 179 31.74 -8.62 24.22
CA ALA A 179 31.65 -7.19 24.38
C ALA A 179 30.17 -6.78 24.39
N PHE A 180 29.75 -6.18 25.50
CA PHE A 180 28.39 -5.64 25.70
C PHE A 180 28.48 -4.16 26.05
N GLY A 181 27.39 -3.42 25.77
CA GLY A 181 27.30 -2.00 26.03
C GLY A 181 28.46 -1.21 25.39
N ARG A 182 29.07 -0.30 26.15
CA ARG A 182 30.15 0.59 25.68
C ARG A 182 31.48 -0.11 25.36
N SER A 183 31.58 -1.42 25.57
CA SER A 183 32.78 -2.16 25.17
C SER A 183 32.77 -2.55 23.69
N LYS A 184 31.61 -2.46 23.03
CA LYS A 184 31.45 -2.67 21.59
C LYS A 184 32.07 -1.53 20.79
N VAL A 185 32.47 -1.85 19.56
CA VAL A 185 33.01 -0.88 18.59
C VAL A 185 31.90 -0.48 17.62
N SER A 186 31.77 0.82 17.36
CA SER A 186 30.83 1.34 16.38
C SER A 186 31.36 1.16 14.96
N PHE A 187 30.47 0.80 14.04
CA PHE A 187 30.74 0.73 12.60
C PHE A 187 29.75 1.60 11.85
N ALA A 188 30.12 1.98 10.62
CA ALA A 188 29.17 2.63 9.74
C ALA A 188 28.20 1.58 9.22
N HIS A 189 26.91 1.86 9.34
CA HIS A 189 25.81 1.05 8.82
C HIS A 189 25.09 1.86 7.72
N PRO A 190 25.54 1.80 6.45
CA PRO A 190 24.91 2.52 5.36
C PRO A 190 23.44 2.10 5.21
N PRO A 191 22.51 3.02 4.93
CA PRO A 191 21.13 2.64 4.70
C PRO A 191 21.01 1.66 3.52
N VAL A 192 20.22 0.60 3.69
CA VAL A 192 19.87 -0.33 2.61
C VAL A 192 18.52 0.04 2.02
N THR A 193 18.19 -0.47 0.84
CA THR A 193 16.90 -0.22 0.19
C THR A 193 16.27 -1.55 -0.22
N VAL A 194 15.06 -1.80 0.28
CA VAL A 194 14.28 -3.01 0.01
C VAL A 194 12.97 -2.58 -0.63
N GLY A 195 12.84 -2.81 -1.94
CA GLY A 195 11.78 -2.23 -2.76
C GLY A 195 11.90 -0.71 -2.78
N GLN A 196 10.87 0.00 -2.33
CA GLN A 196 10.87 1.47 -2.19
C GLN A 196 11.23 1.94 -0.77
N THR A 197 11.41 1.03 0.17
CA THR A 197 11.66 1.37 1.58
C THR A 197 13.17 1.48 1.83
N GLN A 198 13.63 2.66 2.24
CA GLN A 198 14.99 2.83 2.74
C GLN A 198 15.04 2.48 4.23
N ILE A 199 16.04 1.70 4.62
CA ILE A 199 16.19 1.14 5.96
C ILE A 199 17.52 1.59 6.55
N GLN A 200 17.49 2.19 7.73
CA GLN A 200 18.67 2.58 8.50
C GLN A 200 18.63 1.91 9.86
N VAL A 201 19.79 1.49 10.38
CA VAL A 201 19.92 0.88 11.71
C VAL A 201 20.96 1.58 12.57
N ALA A 202 20.81 1.46 13.89
CA ALA A 202 21.79 1.87 14.88
C ALA A 202 21.72 0.98 16.12
N PHE A 203 22.88 0.65 16.70
CA PHE A 203 22.99 -0.20 17.86
C PHE A 203 23.49 0.56 19.09
N SER A 204 22.73 0.45 20.17
CA SER A 204 23.09 1.08 21.44
C SER A 204 24.19 0.30 22.16
N PRO A 205 25.10 0.97 22.90
CA PRO A 205 25.31 2.41 22.96
C PRO A 205 26.41 2.89 21.99
N ALA A 206 26.94 2.00 21.15
CA ALA A 206 28.10 2.29 20.31
C ALA A 206 27.79 3.32 19.21
N ASP A 207 26.60 3.24 18.62
CA ASP A 207 26.21 4.03 17.45
C ASP A 207 25.35 5.26 17.78
N ASP A 208 25.15 5.55 19.07
CA ASP A 208 24.34 6.68 19.56
C ASP A 208 22.93 6.76 18.90
N PRO A 209 22.08 5.72 19.07
CA PRO A 209 20.74 5.68 18.46
C PRO A 209 19.82 6.82 18.92
N GLU A 210 20.11 7.46 20.06
CA GLU A 210 19.43 8.69 20.45
C GLU A 210 19.66 9.81 19.44
N LEU A 211 20.91 10.03 19.01
CA LEU A 211 21.23 11.02 18.00
C LEU A 211 20.53 10.71 16.67
N VAL A 212 20.54 9.44 16.25
CA VAL A 212 19.87 8.99 15.02
C VAL A 212 18.36 9.26 15.08
N LEU A 213 17.70 8.99 16.21
CA LEU A 213 16.30 9.30 16.42
C LEU A 213 16.02 10.80 16.38
N ARG A 214 16.85 11.60 17.04
CA ARG A 214 16.68 13.05 17.11
C ARG A 214 16.90 13.72 15.76
N ASP A 215 17.85 13.23 14.96
CA ASP A 215 18.08 13.71 13.60
C ASP A 215 16.87 13.42 12.69
N ALA A 216 16.24 12.25 12.84
CA ALA A 216 14.99 11.94 12.15
C ALA A 216 13.82 12.82 12.63
N LEU A 217 13.64 12.99 13.94
CA LEU A 217 12.62 13.88 14.50
C LEU A 217 12.80 15.33 14.01
N ALA A 218 14.03 15.78 13.82
CA ALA A 218 14.33 17.12 13.34
C ALA A 218 13.90 17.37 11.88
N SER A 219 13.66 16.32 11.09
CA SER A 219 13.14 16.46 9.72
C SER A 219 11.62 16.61 9.65
N ALA A 220 10.91 16.35 10.75
CA ALA A 220 9.45 16.40 10.77
C ALA A 220 8.93 17.82 10.48
N ASP A 221 8.02 17.94 9.51
CA ASP A 221 7.45 19.22 9.10
C ASP A 221 5.91 19.25 9.07
N HIS A 222 5.24 18.11 9.22
CA HIS A 222 3.78 18.03 9.31
C HIS A 222 3.28 17.40 10.61
N ASN A 223 3.66 16.15 10.91
CA ASN A 223 3.16 15.44 12.09
C ASN A 223 4.17 14.47 12.69
N VAL A 224 4.03 14.23 14.00
CA VAL A 224 4.80 13.25 14.76
C VAL A 224 3.88 12.51 15.72
N TYR A 225 3.72 11.21 15.51
CA TYR A 225 2.92 10.34 16.37
C TYR A 225 3.79 9.30 17.03
N PHE A 226 3.57 8.98 18.30
CA PHE A 226 4.40 7.99 18.98
C PHE A 226 3.66 7.12 19.99
N MET A 227 4.15 5.88 20.15
CA MET A 227 3.72 4.91 21.14
C MET A 227 4.94 4.40 21.89
N ILE A 228 4.98 4.57 23.21
CA ILE A 228 6.20 4.32 23.97
C ILE A 228 5.99 3.68 25.34
N TYR A 229 6.74 2.61 25.60
CA TYR A 229 6.78 1.96 26.90
C TYR A 229 7.48 2.80 27.98
N SER A 230 8.71 3.22 27.70
CA SER A 230 9.54 3.98 28.64
C SER A 230 10.17 5.18 27.96
N PHE A 231 9.82 6.36 28.45
CA PHE A 231 10.33 7.63 27.95
C PHE A 231 10.71 8.54 29.12
N THR A 232 12.02 8.70 29.30
CA THR A 232 12.64 9.54 30.35
C THR A 232 13.67 10.53 29.80
N HIS A 233 13.97 10.50 28.50
CA HIS A 233 14.93 11.41 27.86
C HIS A 233 14.39 12.84 27.75
N ALA A 234 14.96 13.76 28.54
CA ALA A 234 14.56 15.16 28.53
C ALA A 234 14.82 15.85 27.16
N ASP A 235 15.85 15.42 26.44
CA ASP A 235 16.24 16.01 25.17
C ASP A 235 15.25 15.66 24.04
N ILE A 236 14.85 14.39 23.91
CA ILE A 236 13.82 13.98 22.94
C ILE A 236 12.49 14.68 23.29
N ALA A 237 12.15 14.80 24.57
CA ALA A 237 10.95 15.53 25.00
C ALA A 237 11.03 17.03 24.63
N ALA A 238 12.20 17.65 24.76
CA ALA A 238 12.42 19.03 24.33
C ALA A 238 12.27 19.20 22.81
N ASP A 239 12.76 18.24 22.03
CA ASP A 239 12.64 18.25 20.56
C ASP A 239 11.17 18.10 20.11
N LEU A 240 10.39 17.21 20.75
CA LEU A 240 8.94 17.08 20.50
C LEU A 240 8.16 18.37 20.86
N ILE A 241 8.51 19.01 21.98
CA ILE A 241 7.93 20.30 22.37
C ILE A 241 8.30 21.37 21.33
N ALA A 242 9.54 21.39 20.86
CA ALA A 242 10.00 22.33 19.85
C ALA A 242 9.27 22.13 18.51
N ALA A 243 9.08 20.88 18.08
CA ALA A 243 8.29 20.54 16.89
C ALA A 243 6.85 21.05 17.03
N LYS A 244 6.18 20.78 18.17
CA LYS A 244 4.83 21.28 18.41
C LYS A 244 4.75 22.81 18.38
N GLN A 245 5.75 23.49 18.93
CA GLN A 245 5.84 24.95 18.90
C GLN A 245 6.12 25.50 17.49
N ALA A 246 6.77 24.72 16.63
CA ALA A 246 7.00 25.04 15.22
C ALA A 246 5.76 24.82 14.33
N GLY A 247 4.71 24.19 14.86
CA GLY A 247 3.45 23.95 14.15
C GLY A 247 3.25 22.52 13.66
N VAL A 248 4.18 21.61 13.96
CA VAL A 248 4.05 20.17 13.70
C VAL A 248 2.98 19.58 14.62
N ASP A 249 2.13 18.72 14.09
CA ASP A 249 1.11 18.03 14.88
C ASP A 249 1.71 16.84 15.63
N VAL A 250 2.00 17.06 16.91
CA VAL A 250 2.58 16.05 17.80
C VAL A 250 1.52 15.43 18.71
N VAL A 251 1.39 14.10 18.73
CA VAL A 251 0.51 13.33 19.64
C VAL A 251 1.23 12.07 20.12
N GLY A 252 1.11 11.72 21.39
CA GLY A 252 1.77 10.54 21.95
C GLY A 252 0.91 9.69 22.86
N VAL A 253 1.09 8.37 22.80
CA VAL A 253 0.50 7.40 23.72
C VAL A 253 1.61 6.75 24.57
N TYR A 254 1.46 6.82 25.88
CA TYR A 254 2.38 6.23 26.85
C TYR A 254 1.81 4.96 27.45
N ASP A 255 2.71 4.05 27.85
CA ASP A 255 2.35 3.01 28.79
C ASP A 255 1.77 3.62 30.08
N ARG A 256 0.52 3.30 30.39
CA ARG A 256 -0.24 3.86 31.52
C ARG A 256 0.45 3.64 32.85
N PHE A 257 1.14 2.51 33.01
CA PHE A 257 1.79 2.15 34.26
C PHE A 257 3.21 2.74 34.33
N GLY A 258 3.93 2.76 33.21
CA GLY A 258 5.23 3.41 33.05
C GLY A 258 5.15 4.92 33.29
N ALA A 259 4.07 5.56 32.82
CA ALA A 259 3.75 6.97 33.05
C ALA A 259 3.61 7.33 34.53
N THR A 260 3.27 6.37 35.42
CA THR A 260 3.23 6.64 36.87
C THR A 260 4.61 6.79 37.51
N SER A 261 5.70 6.55 36.77
CA SER A 261 7.04 6.78 37.27
C SER A 261 7.33 8.28 37.36
N GLY A 262 7.91 8.74 38.48
CA GLY A 262 8.29 10.16 38.66
C GLY A 262 9.43 10.64 37.75
N TYR A 263 9.82 9.85 36.75
CA TYR A 263 10.85 10.13 35.77
C TYR A 263 10.31 10.19 34.34
N ALA A 264 9.04 9.82 34.13
CA ALA A 264 8.41 9.88 32.81
C ALA A 264 8.28 11.35 32.34
N THR A 265 8.36 11.54 31.03
CA THR A 265 8.26 12.86 30.37
C THR A 265 6.84 13.26 29.99
N ASP A 266 5.85 12.40 30.22
CA ASP A 266 4.43 12.57 29.93
C ASP A 266 3.83 13.85 30.55
N GLU A 267 4.05 14.10 31.84
CA GLU A 267 3.57 15.32 32.50
C GLU A 267 4.22 16.58 31.91
N ALA A 268 5.50 16.51 31.55
CA ALA A 268 6.24 17.63 30.97
C ALA A 268 5.75 17.98 29.55
N LEU A 269 5.50 16.96 28.72
CA LEU A 269 4.91 17.12 27.39
C LEU A 269 3.48 17.67 27.47
N ALA A 270 2.64 17.04 28.28
CA ALA A 270 1.24 17.43 28.47
C ALA A 270 1.10 18.87 28.98
N GLY A 271 1.95 19.25 29.95
CA GLY A 271 2.01 20.61 30.49
C GLY A 271 2.58 21.65 29.52
N ALA A 272 3.33 21.23 28.50
CA ALA A 272 3.84 22.07 27.43
C ALA A 272 2.87 22.20 26.24
N GLY A 273 1.70 21.55 26.30
CA GLY A 273 0.68 21.61 25.26
C GLY A 273 0.84 20.58 24.13
N VAL A 274 1.66 19.54 24.34
CA VAL A 274 1.66 18.34 23.49
C VAL A 274 0.56 17.39 23.99
N PRO A 275 -0.44 17.02 23.17
CA PRO A 275 -1.42 16.00 23.51
C PRO A 275 -0.78 14.65 23.88
N VAL A 276 -1.04 14.19 25.11
CA VAL A 276 -0.57 12.89 25.61
C VAL A 276 -1.75 12.02 26.04
N LEU A 277 -1.69 10.73 25.73
CA LEU A 277 -2.63 9.71 26.16
C LEU A 277 -1.90 8.61 26.95
N LEU A 278 -2.67 7.87 27.73
CA LEU A 278 -2.25 6.68 28.45
C LEU A 278 -2.97 5.48 27.85
N ASP A 279 -2.24 4.44 27.47
CA ASP A 279 -2.81 3.29 26.77
C ASP A 279 -3.96 2.60 27.53
N GLY A 280 -4.76 1.82 26.78
CA GLY A 280 -5.91 1.07 27.27
C GLY A 280 -5.67 -0.42 27.53
N ASN A 281 -4.44 -0.93 27.47
CA ASN A 281 -4.14 -2.34 27.67
C ASN A 281 -4.25 -2.72 29.16
N GLU A 282 -5.35 -3.39 29.52
CA GLU A 282 -5.62 -3.84 30.88
C GLU A 282 -5.21 -5.31 31.14
N ASN A 283 -4.53 -5.98 30.19
CA ASN A 283 -4.15 -7.40 30.26
C ASN A 283 -2.95 -7.67 31.20
N GLN A 284 -2.96 -7.04 32.38
CA GLN A 284 -1.89 -7.15 33.37
C GLN A 284 -1.90 -8.49 34.09
N ILE A 285 -0.80 -9.23 33.97
CA ILE A 285 -0.46 -10.35 34.86
C ILE A 285 0.99 -10.20 35.32
N GLY A 286 1.15 -9.90 36.61
CA GLY A 286 2.47 -9.65 37.20
C GLY A 286 3.15 -8.42 36.62
N ALA A 287 4.48 -8.40 36.60
CA ALA A 287 5.27 -7.29 36.06
C ALA A 287 5.52 -7.37 34.54
N SER A 288 5.02 -8.43 33.88
CA SER A 288 5.44 -8.80 32.52
C SER A 288 4.36 -8.60 31.45
N GLY A 289 3.08 -8.60 31.81
CA GLY A 289 1.94 -8.45 30.88
C GLY A 289 1.20 -7.12 31.02
N GLY A 290 0.44 -6.75 29.99
CA GLY A 290 -0.40 -5.55 29.95
C GLY A 290 0.40 -4.27 29.77
N LYS A 291 1.38 -4.29 28.86
CA LYS A 291 2.23 -3.15 28.53
C LYS A 291 1.93 -2.62 27.14
N LEU A 292 1.91 -1.29 26.98
CA LEU A 292 2.20 -0.67 25.69
C LEU A 292 3.69 -0.81 25.43
N HIS A 293 4.11 -1.94 24.87
CA HIS A 293 5.52 -2.28 24.72
C HIS A 293 6.11 -1.81 23.38
N HIS A 294 5.38 -0.99 22.63
CA HIS A 294 5.93 -0.27 21.48
C HIS A 294 7.07 0.67 21.88
N LYS A 295 7.96 0.88 20.92
CA LYS A 295 8.94 1.96 20.87
C LYS A 295 8.88 2.52 19.46
N VAL A 296 7.80 3.24 19.18
CA VAL A 296 7.44 3.67 17.82
C VAL A 296 7.37 5.19 17.76
N MET A 297 8.02 5.77 16.76
CA MET A 297 7.79 7.15 16.33
C MET A 297 7.46 7.14 14.84
N ILE A 298 6.35 7.75 14.47
CA ILE A 298 5.88 7.92 13.11
C ILE A 298 6.02 9.40 12.79
N ILE A 299 6.63 9.71 11.65
CA ILE A 299 6.89 11.08 11.20
C ILE A 299 6.23 11.28 9.83
N ASP A 300 5.56 12.41 9.67
CA ASP A 300 4.98 12.90 8.42
C ASP A 300 4.02 11.93 7.72
N ALA A 301 3.28 11.16 8.52
CA ALA A 301 2.28 10.19 8.04
C ALA A 301 1.16 10.85 7.23
N GLY A 302 0.78 10.20 6.13
CA GLY A 302 -0.30 10.67 5.25
C GLY A 302 0.01 11.98 4.52
N THR A 303 1.28 12.38 4.47
CA THR A 303 1.70 13.64 3.84
C THR A 303 2.56 13.40 2.61
N GLY A 304 2.77 14.44 1.82
CA GLY A 304 3.72 14.43 0.69
C GLY A 304 5.16 14.78 1.09
N SER A 305 5.51 14.76 2.39
CA SER A 305 6.86 15.03 2.90
C SER A 305 7.75 13.78 2.86
N ASP A 306 8.59 13.53 3.87
CA ASP A 306 9.42 12.33 4.04
C ASP A 306 8.83 11.39 5.11
N PRO A 307 7.77 10.62 4.80
CA PRO A 307 7.14 9.75 5.79
C PRO A 307 8.09 8.65 6.24
N MET A 308 8.23 8.46 7.55
CA MET A 308 9.05 7.38 8.10
C MET A 308 8.54 6.87 9.45
N VAL A 309 8.93 5.65 9.79
CA VAL A 309 8.71 5.06 11.11
C VAL A 309 10.02 4.60 11.73
N ILE A 310 10.17 4.90 13.01
CA ILE A 310 11.28 4.47 13.86
C ILE A 310 10.76 3.39 14.79
N THR A 311 11.41 2.23 14.84
CA THR A 311 11.11 1.19 15.82
C THR A 311 12.33 0.37 16.26
N GLY A 312 12.10 -0.77 16.92
CA GLY A 312 13.13 -1.65 17.46
C GLY A 312 12.95 -1.88 18.95
N SER A 313 14.05 -2.25 19.61
CA SER A 313 14.05 -2.49 21.06
C SER A 313 14.37 -1.25 21.90
N PHE A 314 14.77 -0.15 21.24
CA PHE A 314 15.28 1.08 21.84
C PHE A 314 14.24 1.88 22.64
N ASN A 315 14.32 1.87 23.97
CA ASN A 315 13.53 2.78 24.81
C ASN A 315 14.11 4.20 24.79
N TRP A 316 13.30 5.22 25.05
CA TRP A 316 13.76 6.62 25.08
C TRP A 316 14.22 6.99 26.49
N SER A 317 15.25 6.29 26.98
CA SER A 317 15.73 6.38 28.36
C SER A 317 17.26 6.44 28.43
N GLY A 318 17.80 7.05 29.48
CA GLY A 318 19.26 7.20 29.61
C GLY A 318 20.00 5.86 29.61
N ASN A 319 19.45 4.84 30.27
CA ASN A 319 20.03 3.49 30.26
C ASN A 319 20.04 2.87 28.87
N ALA A 320 18.98 3.07 28.09
CA ALA A 320 18.92 2.63 26.71
C ALA A 320 20.00 3.31 25.87
N SER A 321 20.21 4.63 25.98
CA SER A 321 21.25 5.35 25.21
C SER A 321 22.68 5.02 25.63
N THR A 322 22.91 4.70 26.90
CA THR A 322 24.27 4.74 27.47
C THR A 322 24.84 3.41 27.93
N ASP A 323 24.00 2.44 28.29
CA ASP A 323 24.44 1.24 28.98
C ASP A 323 23.90 -0.07 28.38
N ASN A 324 22.61 -0.12 27.99
CA ASN A 324 21.97 -1.33 27.46
C ASN A 324 22.40 -1.64 26.03
N ASP A 325 22.31 -2.91 25.63
CA ASP A 325 22.37 -3.29 24.21
C ASP A 325 20.96 -3.28 23.63
N GLU A 326 20.70 -2.37 22.70
CA GLU A 326 19.39 -2.22 22.04
C GLU A 326 19.63 -1.93 20.55
N ASN A 327 18.62 -2.12 19.71
CA ASN A 327 18.67 -1.72 18.32
C ASN A 327 17.52 -0.76 17.99
N LEU A 328 17.81 0.15 17.07
CA LEU A 328 16.87 1.09 16.48
C LEU A 328 16.91 0.90 14.96
N ILE A 329 15.73 0.83 14.34
CA ILE A 329 15.56 0.75 12.89
C ILE A 329 14.64 1.87 12.42
N ILE A 330 15.00 2.53 11.33
CA ILE A 330 14.18 3.54 10.64
C ILE A 330 13.79 2.97 9.28
N LEU A 331 12.49 2.95 8.99
CA LEU A 331 11.92 2.59 7.69
C LEU A 331 11.32 3.85 7.08
N ARG A 332 11.90 4.35 5.98
CA ARG A 332 11.36 5.50 5.22
C ARG A 332 10.48 5.03 4.08
N GLY A 333 9.34 5.68 3.89
CA GLY A 333 8.37 5.41 2.84
C GLY A 333 6.94 5.27 3.38
N ALA A 334 5.96 5.73 2.60
CA ALA A 334 4.55 5.72 2.97
C ALA A 334 4.03 4.29 3.26
N ASP A 335 4.45 3.31 2.47
CA ASP A 335 4.06 1.90 2.63
C ASP A 335 4.54 1.30 3.96
N ALA A 336 5.71 1.74 4.44
CA ALA A 336 6.23 1.32 5.75
C ALA A 336 5.51 2.03 6.90
N VAL A 337 5.07 3.28 6.70
CA VAL A 337 4.34 4.06 7.71
C VAL A 337 2.89 3.62 7.87
N ALA A 338 2.21 3.27 6.77
CA ALA A 338 0.79 2.92 6.77
C ALA A 338 0.38 1.86 7.84
N PRO A 339 1.04 0.70 7.95
CA PRO A 339 0.67 -0.30 8.97
C PRO A 339 0.90 0.18 10.40
N PHE A 340 1.94 0.99 10.66
CA PHE A 340 2.17 1.57 11.98
C PHE A 340 1.19 2.69 12.31
N MET A 341 0.70 3.43 11.31
CA MET A 341 -0.36 4.41 11.51
C MET A 341 -1.69 3.72 11.88
N ALA A 342 -2.00 2.58 11.26
CA ALA A 342 -3.16 1.78 11.63
C ALA A 342 -3.07 1.28 13.08
N GLU A 343 -1.93 0.70 13.49
CA GLU A 343 -1.69 0.31 14.89
C GLU A 343 -1.77 1.51 15.85
N PHE A 344 -1.19 2.65 15.46
CA PHE A 344 -1.26 3.87 16.27
C PHE A 344 -2.71 4.27 16.53
N CYS A 345 -3.60 4.16 15.53
CA CYS A 345 -5.00 4.50 15.67
C CYS A 345 -5.76 3.54 16.59
N GLU A 346 -5.55 2.22 16.46
CA GLU A 346 -6.14 1.23 17.37
C GLU A 346 -5.73 1.48 18.83
N VAL A 347 -4.43 1.74 19.06
CA VAL A 347 -3.90 2.05 20.39
C VAL A 347 -4.42 3.41 20.90
N PHE A 348 -4.50 4.42 20.03
CA PHE A 348 -5.00 5.75 20.36
C PHE A 348 -6.48 5.72 20.76
N ASP A 349 -7.32 4.97 20.04
CA ASP A 349 -8.76 4.86 20.30
C ASP A 349 -9.07 4.15 21.62
N ALA A 350 -8.24 3.18 22.00
CA ALA A 350 -8.32 2.52 23.30
C ALA A 350 -7.76 3.37 24.45
N ALA A 351 -6.99 4.42 24.17
CA ALA A 351 -6.24 5.18 25.16
C ALA A 351 -7.10 6.23 25.88
N LEU A 352 -6.67 6.59 27.09
CA LEU A 352 -7.29 7.60 27.94
C LEU A 352 -6.48 8.90 27.91
N PRO A 353 -7.13 10.08 27.84
CA PRO A 353 -6.44 11.37 27.95
C PRO A 353 -5.58 11.48 29.21
N HIS A 354 -4.33 11.92 29.07
CA HIS A 354 -3.48 12.20 30.21
C HIS A 354 -4.06 13.37 31.05
N PRO A 355 -4.16 13.26 32.39
CA PRO A 355 -4.80 14.27 33.24
C PRO A 355 -4.09 15.63 33.26
N ALA A 356 -2.80 15.68 32.90
CA ALA A 356 -2.05 16.93 32.83
C ALA A 356 -2.20 17.68 31.49
N ASN A 357 -2.97 17.16 30.52
CA ASN A 357 -3.18 17.84 29.25
C ASN A 357 -3.79 19.22 29.45
N THR A 358 -3.18 20.24 28.82
CA THR A 358 -3.66 21.63 28.87
C THR A 358 -4.41 22.05 27.61
N VAL A 359 -4.45 21.19 26.60
CA VAL A 359 -5.07 21.43 25.29
C VAL A 359 -6.06 20.32 24.95
N ALA A 360 -6.97 20.56 24.01
CA ALA A 360 -7.78 19.50 23.44
C ALA A 360 -6.88 18.53 22.67
N ILE A 361 -7.20 17.24 22.74
CA ILE A 361 -6.50 16.22 21.97
C ILE A 361 -7.07 16.28 20.55
N PRO A 362 -6.28 16.66 19.53
CA PRO A 362 -6.68 16.50 18.14
C PRO A 362 -6.80 15.01 17.87
N ASP A 363 -7.71 14.62 16.98
CA ASP A 363 -7.80 13.24 16.56
C ASP A 363 -6.95 13.06 15.29
N PRO A 364 -5.71 12.54 15.41
CA PRO A 364 -4.84 12.28 14.25
C PRO A 364 -5.36 11.14 13.36
N CYS A 365 -6.32 10.36 13.84
CA CYS A 365 -6.97 9.26 13.14
C CYS A 365 -8.30 9.70 12.51
N GLY A 366 -8.71 10.97 12.70
CA GLY A 366 -9.82 11.58 11.96
C GLY A 366 -11.17 11.62 12.68
N GLY A 367 -11.25 11.39 13.99
CA GLY A 367 -12.46 11.73 14.76
C GLY A 367 -13.57 10.70 14.63
N ALA A 368 -13.34 9.43 14.91
CA ALA A 368 -14.42 8.44 14.94
C ALA A 368 -14.96 8.30 16.37
N PRO A 369 -16.27 8.44 16.64
CA PRO A 369 -16.77 8.07 17.95
C PRO A 369 -16.75 6.53 18.06
N ALA A 370 -15.77 5.99 18.81
CA ALA A 370 -15.69 4.64 19.40
C ALA A 370 -15.88 3.44 18.44
N VAL A 371 -14.85 2.58 18.32
CA VAL A 371 -14.87 1.24 17.67
C VAL A 371 -16.05 1.04 16.72
N ILE A 372 -15.85 1.36 15.46
CA ILE A 372 -16.55 0.70 14.37
C ILE A 372 -15.43 0.26 13.42
N ASP A 373 -14.92 -0.97 13.60
CA ASP A 373 -14.54 -1.69 12.39
C ASP A 373 -15.81 -1.69 11.53
N GLY A 374 -15.77 -1.01 10.39
CA GLY A 374 -16.89 -1.11 9.49
C GLY A 374 -16.96 -0.08 8.37
N PRO A 375 -17.54 -0.44 7.23
CA PRO A 375 -17.03 -1.58 6.48
C PRO A 375 -16.80 -1.18 5.05
N ALA A 376 -16.28 -2.12 4.28
CA ALA A 376 -16.46 -2.06 2.84
C ALA A 376 -17.93 -1.68 2.46
N LEU A 377 -18.95 -2.11 3.23
CA LEU A 377 -20.39 -1.84 3.05
C LEU A 377 -21.12 -1.28 4.29
N VAL A 378 -21.85 -0.16 4.23
CA VAL A 378 -22.57 0.51 5.35
C VAL A 378 -24.10 0.44 5.16
N ILE A 379 -24.89 0.22 6.21
CA ILE A 379 -26.36 0.42 6.19
C ILE A 379 -26.64 1.93 6.21
N ASN A 380 -27.23 2.46 5.14
CA ASN A 380 -27.39 3.89 4.92
C ASN A 380 -28.80 4.42 5.21
N GLU A 381 -29.82 3.73 4.70
CA GLU A 381 -31.23 4.12 4.86
C GLU A 381 -32.08 2.89 5.18
N LEU A 382 -33.13 3.03 6.00
CA LEU A 382 -34.15 1.98 6.15
C LEU A 382 -35.54 2.54 6.42
N LEU A 383 -36.56 1.83 5.94
CA LEU A 383 -37.97 2.16 6.14
C LEU A 383 -38.67 1.01 6.88
N PRO A 384 -38.91 1.13 8.20
CA PRO A 384 -39.55 0.08 8.98
C PRO A 384 -41.07 0.07 8.86
N ASN A 385 -41.70 1.25 8.82
CA ASN A 385 -43.15 1.40 8.89
C ASN A 385 -43.65 2.15 7.65
N PRO A 386 -43.74 1.51 6.48
CA PRO A 386 -44.28 2.14 5.28
C PRO A 386 -45.76 2.50 5.46
N ASP A 387 -46.27 3.41 4.61
CA ASP A 387 -47.69 3.75 4.63
C ASP A 387 -48.54 2.56 4.17
N GLY A 388 -49.35 2.00 5.07
CA GLY A 388 -50.27 0.91 4.72
C GLY A 388 -49.85 -0.45 5.27
N THR A 389 -49.46 -1.38 4.40
CA THR A 389 -48.97 -2.71 4.80
C THR A 389 -47.46 -2.77 4.73
N ASP A 390 -46.82 -3.32 5.77
CA ASP A 390 -45.36 -3.42 5.91
C ASP A 390 -44.70 -4.06 4.67
N THR A 391 -45.20 -5.23 4.24
CA THR A 391 -44.76 -5.83 2.97
C THR A 391 -45.57 -5.29 1.78
N PRO A 392 -44.95 -4.99 0.62
CA PRO A 392 -43.53 -5.18 0.25
C PRO A 392 -42.63 -3.94 0.43
N GLU A 393 -43.12 -2.87 1.06
CA GLU A 393 -42.51 -1.54 1.01
C GLU A 393 -41.43 -1.26 2.07
N GLU A 394 -41.26 -2.14 3.06
CA GLU A 394 -40.09 -2.12 3.94
C GLU A 394 -38.80 -2.26 3.13
N TYR A 395 -37.74 -1.53 3.50
CA TYR A 395 -36.44 -1.73 2.88
C TYR A 395 -35.25 -1.39 3.78
N ILE A 396 -34.08 -1.87 3.38
CA ILE A 396 -32.76 -1.51 3.91
C ILE A 396 -31.84 -1.18 2.73
N GLU A 397 -31.21 -0.01 2.74
CA GLU A 397 -30.17 0.41 1.80
C GLU A 397 -28.78 0.16 2.39
N VAL A 398 -27.89 -0.40 1.56
CA VAL A 398 -26.48 -0.66 1.87
C VAL A 398 -25.60 0.05 0.83
N VAL A 399 -24.57 0.75 1.28
CA VAL A 399 -23.67 1.57 0.45
C VAL A 399 -22.26 1.00 0.53
N ASN A 400 -21.57 0.86 -0.60
CA ASN A 400 -20.12 0.64 -0.59
C ASN A 400 -19.40 1.94 -0.22
N ALA A 401 -18.92 1.99 1.02
CA ALA A 401 -18.20 3.13 1.57
C ALA A 401 -16.68 3.08 1.35
N SER A 402 -16.18 2.01 0.71
CA SER A 402 -14.77 1.84 0.37
C SER A 402 -14.41 2.41 -1.01
N ASP A 403 -13.12 2.39 -1.33
CA ASP A 403 -12.53 2.78 -2.61
C ASP A 403 -12.30 1.59 -3.56
N VAL A 404 -12.70 0.37 -3.17
CA VAL A 404 -12.61 -0.85 -3.99
C VAL A 404 -13.99 -1.43 -4.27
N ALA A 405 -14.13 -2.07 -5.44
CA ALA A 405 -15.33 -2.83 -5.79
C ALA A 405 -15.49 -4.05 -4.87
N ILE A 406 -16.71 -4.32 -4.42
CA ILE A 406 -17.01 -5.40 -3.46
C ILE A 406 -17.93 -6.42 -4.09
N ASP A 407 -17.47 -7.68 -4.16
CA ASP A 407 -18.34 -8.80 -4.46
C ASP A 407 -19.26 -9.08 -3.25
N LEU A 408 -20.57 -8.91 -3.46
CA LEU A 408 -21.63 -9.12 -2.49
C LEU A 408 -21.96 -10.61 -2.29
N THR A 409 -21.36 -11.53 -3.04
CA THR A 409 -21.62 -12.97 -2.89
C THR A 409 -21.42 -13.44 -1.45
N GLY A 410 -22.49 -13.88 -0.80
CA GLY A 410 -22.48 -14.44 0.56
C GLY A 410 -22.69 -13.43 1.69
N TRP A 411 -22.68 -12.13 1.41
CA TRP A 411 -23.08 -11.10 2.39
C TRP A 411 -24.56 -11.31 2.78
N HIS A 412 -24.96 -10.88 3.98
CA HIS A 412 -26.35 -11.02 4.43
C HIS A 412 -26.79 -10.00 5.49
N LEU A 413 -28.11 -9.79 5.59
CA LEU A 413 -28.76 -8.91 6.57
C LEU A 413 -29.52 -9.75 7.60
N GLY A 414 -29.44 -9.36 8.86
CA GLY A 414 -30.07 -10.04 9.99
C GLY A 414 -30.65 -9.10 11.05
N ASP A 415 -31.40 -9.67 11.98
CA ASP A 415 -31.90 -9.01 13.19
C ASP A 415 -31.85 -9.97 14.39
N ALA A 416 -32.31 -9.52 15.56
CA ALA A 416 -32.29 -10.32 16.78
C ALA A 416 -33.13 -11.62 16.72
N ALA A 417 -34.02 -11.78 15.73
CA ALA A 417 -34.84 -12.96 15.56
C ALA A 417 -34.31 -13.92 14.48
N SER A 418 -33.49 -13.45 13.53
CA SER A 418 -32.83 -14.28 12.53
C SER A 418 -31.65 -13.56 11.88
N ASP A 419 -30.50 -14.20 11.81
CA ASP A 419 -29.31 -13.67 11.13
C ASP A 419 -29.50 -13.61 9.60
N PHE A 420 -30.38 -14.43 9.02
CA PHE A 420 -30.58 -14.53 7.57
C PHE A 420 -31.93 -13.95 7.11
N ARG A 421 -32.15 -12.64 7.28
CA ARG A 421 -33.32 -11.93 6.72
C ARG A 421 -33.19 -11.68 5.21
N HIS A 422 -31.97 -11.51 4.72
CA HIS A 422 -31.62 -11.47 3.31
C HIS A 422 -30.23 -12.05 3.10
N VAL A 423 -29.99 -12.81 2.04
CA VAL A 423 -28.65 -13.25 1.62
C VAL A 423 -28.41 -12.83 0.18
N PHE A 424 -27.30 -12.13 -0.05
CA PHE A 424 -26.81 -11.76 -1.38
C PHE A 424 -26.19 -12.98 -2.05
N THR A 425 -26.65 -13.32 -3.25
CA THR A 425 -26.19 -14.53 -3.98
C THR A 425 -25.19 -14.22 -5.08
N GLY A 426 -24.87 -12.95 -5.27
CA GLY A 426 -23.99 -12.40 -6.31
C GLY A 426 -24.11 -10.87 -6.40
N GLY A 427 -23.32 -10.27 -7.27
CA GLY A 427 -23.33 -8.83 -7.58
C GLY A 427 -22.07 -8.13 -7.07
N VAL A 428 -21.51 -7.22 -7.86
CA VAL A 428 -20.37 -6.38 -7.45
C VAL A 428 -20.91 -4.97 -7.19
N LEU A 429 -20.64 -4.42 -6.00
CA LEU A 429 -20.97 -3.05 -5.65
C LEU A 429 -19.72 -2.19 -5.80
N GLU A 430 -19.73 -1.27 -6.76
CA GLU A 430 -18.60 -0.37 -7.03
C GLU A 430 -18.38 0.66 -5.91
N PRO A 431 -17.18 1.26 -5.80
CA PRO A 431 -16.91 2.31 -4.82
C PRO A 431 -17.93 3.45 -4.87
N GLY A 432 -18.53 3.76 -3.73
CA GLY A 432 -19.52 4.83 -3.62
C GLY A 432 -20.87 4.54 -4.29
N ASP A 433 -21.16 3.26 -4.59
CA ASP A 433 -22.45 2.75 -5.08
C ASP A 433 -23.33 2.22 -3.93
N ALA A 434 -24.64 2.03 -4.16
CA ALA A 434 -25.62 1.55 -3.20
C ALA A 434 -26.53 0.45 -3.77
N VAL A 435 -27.01 -0.42 -2.88
CA VAL A 435 -28.02 -1.46 -3.13
C VAL A 435 -29.12 -1.38 -2.09
N VAL A 436 -30.39 -1.50 -2.50
CA VAL A 436 -31.56 -1.49 -1.61
C VAL A 436 -32.19 -2.87 -1.56
N VAL A 437 -32.56 -3.36 -0.39
CA VAL A 437 -33.19 -4.66 -0.16
C VAL A 437 -34.62 -4.46 0.37
N TYR A 438 -35.63 -4.89 -0.39
CA TYR A 438 -37.05 -4.74 -0.01
C TYR A 438 -37.67 -5.98 0.67
N GLY A 439 -38.70 -5.75 1.51
CA GLY A 439 -39.43 -6.72 2.33
C GLY A 439 -40.17 -7.82 1.55
N GLY A 440 -40.43 -7.61 0.27
CA GLY A 440 -41.01 -8.60 -0.62
C GLY A 440 -40.80 -8.25 -2.09
N ALA A 441 -41.22 -9.14 -2.99
CA ALA A 441 -41.25 -8.83 -4.42
C ALA A 441 -42.27 -7.72 -4.69
N ASN A 442 -41.79 -6.47 -4.72
CA ASN A 442 -42.52 -5.40 -5.37
C ASN A 442 -42.46 -5.68 -6.87
N ALA A 443 -43.58 -5.48 -7.56
CA ALA A 443 -43.60 -5.70 -9.00
C ALA A 443 -42.67 -4.75 -9.76
N ALA A 444 -42.00 -3.78 -9.10
CA ALA A 444 -41.41 -2.58 -9.70
C ALA A 444 -39.89 -2.39 -9.61
N GLU A 445 -39.11 -3.30 -9.05
CA GLU A 445 -37.76 -2.93 -8.61
C GLU A 445 -36.62 -3.62 -9.39
N PRO A 446 -35.68 -2.87 -10.03
CA PRO A 446 -34.42 -3.36 -10.62
C PRO A 446 -33.40 -3.91 -9.59
N GLU A 447 -32.33 -4.59 -9.98
CA GLU A 447 -31.33 -5.22 -9.06
C GLU A 447 -30.46 -4.25 -8.23
N ARG A 448 -30.44 -2.94 -8.49
CA ARG A 448 -29.98 -1.97 -7.45
C ARG A 448 -31.01 -1.83 -6.31
N LEU A 449 -32.17 -2.47 -6.45
CA LEU A 449 -33.35 -2.54 -5.59
C LEU A 449 -33.82 -4.03 -5.49
N VAL A 450 -33.03 -4.86 -4.81
CA VAL A 450 -33.21 -6.32 -4.70
C VAL A 450 -34.43 -6.68 -3.85
N ALA A 451 -35.30 -7.56 -4.33
CA ALA A 451 -36.34 -8.18 -3.49
C ALA A 451 -35.71 -9.21 -2.55
N SER A 452 -36.07 -9.18 -1.26
CA SER A 452 -35.42 -10.08 -0.30
C SER A 452 -35.55 -11.55 -0.69
N THR A 453 -34.44 -12.30 -0.63
CA THR A 453 -34.39 -13.76 -0.78
C THR A 453 -35.09 -14.51 0.37
N GLY A 454 -35.57 -13.80 1.41
CA GLY A 454 -36.32 -14.31 2.56
C GLY A 454 -37.43 -13.36 3.03
N ASN A 455 -37.94 -13.54 4.26
CA ASN A 455 -38.91 -12.64 4.89
C ASN A 455 -38.15 -11.51 5.63
N LEU A 456 -37.72 -10.48 4.90
CA LEU A 456 -37.32 -9.22 5.53
C LEU A 456 -38.61 -8.61 6.12
N SER A 457 -38.63 -8.43 7.44
CA SER A 457 -39.79 -7.98 8.21
C SER A 457 -39.29 -7.14 9.36
N LEU A 458 -39.41 -5.83 9.21
CA LEU A 458 -38.96 -4.87 10.21
C LEU A 458 -40.08 -4.63 11.24
N ASN A 459 -39.72 -4.32 12.48
CA ASN A 459 -40.70 -4.08 13.53
C ASN A 459 -41.02 -2.58 13.66
N ASN A 460 -42.27 -2.19 13.43
CA ASN A 460 -42.74 -0.80 13.56
C ASN A 460 -42.50 -0.16 14.93
N ALA A 461 -42.42 -0.95 16.01
CA ALA A 461 -42.18 -0.43 17.35
C ALA A 461 -40.71 -0.08 17.60
N SER A 462 -39.79 -0.98 17.26
CA SER A 462 -38.33 -0.80 17.40
C SER A 462 -37.63 -2.07 16.94
N GLU A 463 -36.45 -1.93 16.34
CA GLU A 463 -35.60 -3.07 15.99
C GLU A 463 -34.12 -2.67 15.92
N THR A 464 -33.26 -3.66 15.76
CA THR A 464 -31.85 -3.51 15.39
C THR A 464 -31.58 -4.42 14.21
N VAL A 465 -31.04 -3.83 13.14
CA VAL A 465 -30.68 -4.48 11.89
C VAL A 465 -29.16 -4.54 11.82
N THR A 466 -28.61 -5.67 11.39
CA THR A 466 -27.17 -5.89 11.27
C THR A 466 -26.84 -6.44 9.88
N LEU A 467 -25.79 -5.91 9.27
CA LEU A 467 -25.17 -6.39 8.03
C LEU A 467 -23.99 -7.28 8.37
N PHE A 468 -23.82 -8.39 7.65
CA PHE A 468 -22.79 -9.38 7.89
C PHE A 468 -21.98 -9.70 6.62
N SER A 469 -20.68 -9.95 6.77
CA SER A 469 -19.79 -10.42 5.69
C SER A 469 -20.10 -11.87 5.25
N PRO A 470 -19.54 -12.37 4.13
CA PRO A 470 -19.66 -13.76 3.71
C PRO A 470 -19.10 -14.78 4.70
N ALA A 471 -18.33 -14.31 5.67
CA ALA A 471 -17.76 -15.12 6.74
C ALA A 471 -18.50 -14.91 8.08
N ASP A 472 -19.76 -14.44 8.02
CA ASP A 472 -20.70 -14.27 9.13
C ASP A 472 -20.25 -13.27 10.22
N VAL A 473 -19.41 -12.29 9.87
CA VAL A 473 -19.00 -11.23 10.82
C VAL A 473 -19.92 -10.04 10.70
N ALA A 474 -20.43 -9.57 11.83
CA ALA A 474 -21.22 -8.35 11.92
C ALA A 474 -20.35 -7.17 11.54
N VAL A 475 -20.81 -6.45 10.54
CA VAL A 475 -20.03 -5.51 9.78
C VAL A 475 -20.58 -4.09 9.99
N ASP A 476 -21.89 -3.88 9.87
CA ASP A 476 -22.53 -2.64 10.34
C ASP A 476 -23.85 -2.96 11.05
N SER A 477 -24.29 -2.11 11.98
CA SER A 477 -25.53 -2.31 12.72
C SER A 477 -26.21 -0.98 13.06
N VAL A 478 -27.53 -0.97 12.95
CA VAL A 478 -28.36 0.22 13.19
C VAL A 478 -29.62 -0.12 13.97
N SER A 479 -30.03 0.77 14.87
CA SER A 479 -31.26 0.63 15.66
C SER A 479 -32.18 1.83 15.46
N TYR A 480 -33.49 1.58 15.55
CA TYR A 480 -34.52 2.61 15.55
C TYR A 480 -35.61 2.29 16.59
N SER A 481 -36.39 3.31 16.97
CA SER A 481 -37.51 3.15 17.90
C SER A 481 -38.64 4.11 17.58
N GLY A 482 -39.87 3.61 17.57
CA GLY A 482 -41.09 4.36 17.29
C GLY A 482 -41.14 4.82 15.83
N ALA A 483 -41.14 3.86 14.88
CA ALA A 483 -41.15 4.18 13.47
C ALA A 483 -42.45 4.90 13.07
N ASP A 484 -42.31 6.13 12.59
CA ASP A 484 -43.43 6.90 12.05
C ASP A 484 -43.85 6.32 10.70
N SER A 485 -45.16 6.28 10.44
CA SER A 485 -45.73 5.81 9.17
C SER A 485 -45.16 6.64 8.01
N GLY A 486 -44.58 5.96 7.03
CA GLY A 486 -44.04 6.54 5.81
C GLY A 486 -42.74 7.33 5.97
N GLN A 487 -42.03 7.22 7.11
CA GLN A 487 -40.76 7.91 7.35
C GLN A 487 -39.59 6.93 7.37
N ALA A 488 -38.60 7.17 6.50
CA ALA A 488 -37.34 6.45 6.56
C ALA A 488 -36.39 7.07 7.60
N TYR A 489 -35.44 6.24 8.01
CA TYR A 489 -34.31 6.63 8.85
C TYR A 489 -33.05 6.56 8.00
N ASN A 490 -32.28 7.66 7.95
CA ASN A 490 -31.06 7.79 7.16
C ASN A 490 -29.86 8.07 8.06
N ARG A 491 -28.66 7.77 7.58
CA ARG A 491 -27.42 8.30 8.19
C ARG A 491 -27.41 9.83 8.12
N VAL A 492 -26.75 10.47 9.08
CA VAL A 492 -26.55 11.93 9.06
C VAL A 492 -25.73 12.37 7.85
N THR A 493 -24.80 11.51 7.43
CA THR A 493 -23.99 11.67 6.22
C THR A 493 -24.04 10.36 5.47
N ASP A 494 -24.45 10.43 4.22
CA ASP A 494 -24.59 9.26 3.35
C ASP A 494 -23.29 8.47 3.21
N GLY A 495 -23.38 7.15 3.34
CA GLY A 495 -22.25 6.23 3.21
C GLY A 495 -21.26 6.29 4.38
N VAL A 496 -21.60 7.02 5.46
CA VAL A 496 -20.77 7.13 6.66
C VAL A 496 -21.50 6.45 7.82
N GLY A 497 -20.80 5.60 8.56
CA GLY A 497 -21.32 4.94 9.77
C GLY A 497 -21.79 5.95 10.84
N GLY A 498 -22.49 5.48 11.87
CA GLY A 498 -22.93 6.33 12.98
C GLY A 498 -24.30 5.98 13.56
N ALA A 499 -25.16 6.97 13.79
CA ALA A 499 -26.55 6.75 14.19
C ALA A 499 -27.50 7.16 13.06
N LEU A 500 -28.68 6.52 13.01
CA LEU A 500 -29.73 6.95 12.11
C LEU A 500 -30.52 8.13 12.69
N VAL A 501 -30.96 9.02 11.81
CA VAL A 501 -31.90 10.10 12.09
C VAL A 501 -33.08 10.01 11.13
N LEU A 502 -34.20 10.68 11.44
CA LEU A 502 -35.30 10.77 10.49
C LEU A 502 -34.82 11.44 9.20
N HIS A 503 -35.10 10.81 8.06
CA HIS A 503 -34.73 11.32 6.75
C HIS A 503 -35.24 12.77 6.54
N SER A 504 -36.50 13.00 6.93
CA SER A 504 -37.16 14.32 6.87
C SER A 504 -36.54 15.41 7.77
N ALA A 505 -35.64 15.05 8.68
CA ALA A 505 -34.90 16.00 9.52
C ALA A 505 -33.57 16.47 8.90
N LEU A 506 -33.15 15.87 7.79
CA LEU A 506 -31.90 16.20 7.11
C LEU A 506 -32.05 17.32 6.09
N ALA A 507 -30.96 18.00 5.77
CA ALA A 507 -30.93 19.06 4.75
C ALA A 507 -29.85 18.74 3.71
N PRO A 508 -30.17 18.74 2.40
CA PRO A 508 -31.44 19.13 1.80
C PRO A 508 -32.38 17.93 1.58
N ALA A 509 -33.08 17.43 2.61
CA ALA A 509 -34.09 16.39 2.38
C ALA A 509 -35.30 16.98 1.64
N GLY A 510 -35.52 16.53 0.40
CA GLY A 510 -36.67 16.89 -0.43
C GLY A 510 -37.90 15.99 -0.24
N ALA A 511 -37.74 14.87 0.47
CA ALA A 511 -38.72 13.77 0.59
C ALA A 511 -38.59 13.08 1.96
N PRO A 512 -39.56 12.23 2.38
CA PRO A 512 -39.48 11.48 3.64
C PRO A 512 -38.63 10.19 3.56
N ARG A 513 -38.08 9.88 2.37
CA ARG A 513 -37.24 8.72 2.06
C ARG A 513 -36.53 8.94 0.71
N SER A 514 -35.38 8.28 0.47
CA SER A 514 -34.62 8.36 -0.79
C SER A 514 -33.96 7.03 -1.21
N PRO A 515 -34.72 5.91 -1.32
CA PRO A 515 -34.12 4.63 -1.64
C PRO A 515 -33.36 4.66 -2.96
N GLY A 516 -32.11 4.19 -2.95
CA GLY A 516 -31.21 4.13 -4.11
C GLY A 516 -30.55 5.46 -4.46
N LEU A 517 -30.68 6.48 -3.60
CA LEU A 517 -30.20 7.85 -3.83
C LEU A 517 -29.58 8.40 -2.56
N ARG A 518 -28.77 9.44 -2.74
CA ARG A 518 -28.32 10.26 -1.62
C ARG A 518 -29.50 11.01 -1.01
N VAL A 519 -29.33 11.49 0.22
CA VAL A 519 -30.29 12.27 1.01
C VAL A 519 -30.80 13.52 0.28
N ASP A 520 -29.99 14.08 -0.64
CA ASP A 520 -30.33 15.23 -1.47
C ASP A 520 -31.06 14.86 -2.78
N GLY A 521 -31.33 13.57 -2.99
CA GLY A 521 -31.95 13.00 -4.19
C GLY A 521 -31.00 12.78 -5.35
N THR A 522 -29.69 13.02 -5.19
CA THR A 522 -28.72 12.78 -6.26
C THR A 522 -28.31 11.30 -6.33
N PRO A 523 -27.97 10.77 -7.52
CA PRO A 523 -27.54 9.38 -7.65
C PRO A 523 -26.15 9.12 -7.04
N TRP A 524 -25.93 7.87 -6.61
CA TRP A 524 -24.62 7.34 -6.23
C TRP A 524 -23.75 7.14 -7.49
N LEU A 525 -22.92 8.13 -7.87
CA LEU A 525 -22.00 8.09 -9.02
C LEU A 525 -20.56 8.48 -8.63
N THR A 526 -19.58 7.79 -9.22
CA THR A 526 -18.17 8.22 -9.28
C THR A 526 -17.88 9.02 -10.57
N PRO A 527 -16.88 9.94 -10.58
CA PRO A 527 -16.48 10.63 -11.80
C PRO A 527 -16.05 9.65 -12.90
N GLY A 528 -16.71 9.72 -14.07
CA GLY A 528 -16.39 8.88 -15.23
C GLY A 528 -17.33 7.69 -15.48
N GLN A 529 -18.38 7.51 -14.67
CA GLN A 529 -19.38 6.46 -14.89
C GLN A 529 -20.54 6.92 -15.82
N PRO A 530 -21.03 6.05 -16.74
CA PRO A 530 -22.30 6.27 -17.42
C PRO A 530 -23.49 6.06 -16.46
N LEU A 531 -24.62 6.72 -16.71
CA LEU A 531 -25.88 6.50 -15.96
C LEU A 531 -26.98 6.28 -16.98
N VAL A 532 -27.26 5.01 -17.31
CA VAL A 532 -28.28 4.65 -18.31
C VAL A 532 -29.57 4.28 -17.60
N ILE A 533 -30.67 4.92 -17.98
CA ILE A 533 -32.00 4.72 -17.37
C ILE A 533 -33.04 4.44 -18.44
N ILE A 534 -34.12 3.75 -18.08
CA ILE A 534 -35.37 3.67 -18.84
C ILE A 534 -36.14 4.97 -18.55
N ASN A 535 -36.38 5.75 -19.61
CA ASN A 535 -37.00 7.07 -19.47
C ASN A 535 -38.46 7.10 -19.97
N GLU A 536 -38.74 6.42 -21.08
CA GLU A 536 -40.05 6.40 -21.71
C GLU A 536 -40.37 5.00 -22.25
N LEU A 537 -41.64 4.57 -22.19
CA LEU A 537 -42.11 3.32 -22.80
C LEU A 537 -43.55 3.42 -23.28
N LEU A 538 -43.88 2.75 -24.38
CA LEU A 538 -45.24 2.71 -24.94
C LEU A 538 -45.79 1.28 -24.98
N PRO A 539 -46.47 0.79 -23.93
CA PRO A 539 -46.98 -0.58 -23.93
C PRO A 539 -48.26 -0.74 -24.74
N ASN A 540 -49.11 0.28 -24.79
CA ASN A 540 -50.44 0.23 -25.39
C ASN A 540 -50.57 1.26 -26.51
N PRO A 541 -49.93 1.03 -27.68
CA PRO A 541 -49.98 1.95 -28.80
C PRO A 541 -51.40 2.08 -29.37
N ALA A 542 -51.74 3.25 -29.92
CA ALA A 542 -53.07 3.50 -30.44
C ALA A 542 -53.43 2.53 -31.59
N GLY A 543 -54.52 1.76 -31.42
CA GLY A 543 -55.07 0.91 -32.48
C GLY A 543 -54.71 -0.57 -32.35
N THR A 544 -53.80 -1.09 -33.18
CA THR A 544 -53.33 -2.49 -33.10
C THR A 544 -51.90 -2.51 -32.58
N ASP A 545 -51.61 -3.37 -31.60
CA ASP A 545 -50.30 -3.58 -30.93
C ASP A 545 -49.19 -4.15 -31.85
N LEU A 546 -49.27 -3.92 -33.16
CA LEU A 546 -48.31 -4.46 -34.12
C LEU A 546 -47.20 -3.43 -34.37
N GLY A 547 -46.12 -3.53 -33.57
CA GLY A 547 -44.82 -2.91 -33.83
C GLY A 547 -44.69 -1.43 -33.50
N GLN A 548 -45.55 -0.89 -32.65
CA GLN A 548 -45.41 0.49 -32.14
C GLN A 548 -44.97 0.53 -30.66
N GLU A 549 -44.90 -0.62 -30.00
CA GLU A 549 -44.31 -0.71 -28.67
C GLU A 549 -42.84 -0.33 -28.69
N TYR A 550 -42.40 0.42 -27.69
CA TYR A 550 -40.99 0.77 -27.52
C TYR A 550 -40.58 0.98 -26.07
N VAL A 551 -39.27 0.92 -25.86
CA VAL A 551 -38.56 1.30 -24.63
C VAL A 551 -37.48 2.32 -25.01
N GLU A 552 -37.43 3.45 -24.35
CA GLU A 552 -36.39 4.48 -24.50
C GLU A 552 -35.41 4.41 -23.32
N LEU A 553 -34.12 4.34 -23.67
CA LEU A 553 -33.02 4.50 -22.75
C LEU A 553 -32.39 5.88 -22.88
N VAL A 554 -31.95 6.47 -21.76
CA VAL A 554 -31.23 7.74 -21.73
C VAL A 554 -29.96 7.60 -20.89
N ASN A 555 -28.83 8.11 -21.39
CA ASN A 555 -27.63 8.23 -20.57
C ASN A 555 -27.57 9.62 -19.92
N MET A 556 -27.82 9.69 -18.62
CA MET A 556 -27.74 10.90 -17.79
C MET A 556 -26.37 11.11 -17.14
N GLY A 557 -25.44 10.19 -17.38
CA GLY A 557 -24.07 10.24 -16.86
C GLY A 557 -23.18 11.18 -17.67
N LEU A 558 -21.95 11.35 -17.19
CA LEU A 558 -20.96 12.22 -17.84
C LEU A 558 -20.03 11.45 -18.81
N ALA A 559 -20.10 10.12 -18.84
CA ALA A 559 -19.31 9.26 -19.73
C ALA A 559 -20.19 8.46 -20.70
N PRO A 560 -19.69 8.12 -21.92
CA PRO A 560 -20.39 7.21 -22.83
C PRO A 560 -20.59 5.82 -22.20
N ALA A 561 -21.79 5.27 -22.36
CA ALA A 561 -22.08 3.90 -21.98
C ALA A 561 -21.74 2.95 -23.14
N ASP A 562 -20.94 1.92 -22.90
CA ASP A 562 -20.84 0.78 -23.81
C ASP A 562 -21.93 -0.24 -23.44
N LEU A 563 -22.92 -0.38 -24.31
CA LEU A 563 -24.06 -1.28 -24.14
C LEU A 563 -23.78 -2.66 -24.74
N THR A 564 -22.55 -2.96 -25.16
CA THR A 564 -22.20 -4.26 -25.74
C THR A 564 -22.63 -5.41 -24.83
N GLY A 565 -23.54 -6.26 -25.30
CA GLY A 565 -24.01 -7.42 -24.54
C GLY A 565 -25.07 -7.13 -23.48
N TRP A 566 -25.44 -5.86 -23.27
CA TRP A 566 -26.56 -5.48 -22.41
C TRP A 566 -27.87 -6.07 -22.96
N ARG A 567 -28.90 -6.17 -22.11
CA ARG A 567 -30.19 -6.79 -22.48
C ARG A 567 -31.39 -6.02 -21.95
N LEU A 568 -32.50 -6.06 -22.69
CA LEU A 568 -33.82 -5.74 -22.14
C LEU A 568 -34.56 -7.06 -21.90
N GLY A 569 -35.23 -7.17 -20.77
CA GLY A 569 -36.01 -8.35 -20.38
C GLY A 569 -37.31 -8.00 -19.65
N ASP A 570 -38.11 -9.03 -19.41
CA ASP A 570 -39.33 -9.01 -18.61
C ASP A 570 -39.45 -10.33 -17.82
N ALA A 571 -40.55 -10.52 -17.10
CA ALA A 571 -40.78 -11.74 -16.31
C ALA A 571 -40.85 -13.04 -17.13
N ALA A 572 -41.02 -12.96 -18.46
CA ALA A 572 -41.09 -14.11 -19.35
C ALA A 572 -39.75 -14.43 -20.03
N SER A 573 -38.89 -13.43 -20.25
CA SER A 573 -37.56 -13.58 -20.85
C SER A 573 -36.64 -12.44 -20.44
N ASP A 574 -35.42 -12.75 -20.01
CA ASP A 574 -34.37 -11.77 -19.69
C ASP A 574 -33.64 -11.22 -20.94
N SER A 575 -34.12 -11.56 -22.14
CA SER A 575 -33.42 -11.35 -23.42
C SER A 575 -34.35 -10.88 -24.55
N ARG A 576 -35.40 -10.12 -24.22
CA ARG A 576 -36.32 -9.47 -25.19
C ARG A 576 -35.59 -8.61 -26.21
N HIS A 577 -34.50 -7.98 -25.80
CA HIS A 577 -33.49 -7.41 -26.70
C HIS A 577 -32.08 -7.68 -26.16
N VAL A 578 -31.10 -7.81 -27.05
CA VAL A 578 -29.67 -7.93 -26.75
C VAL A 578 -28.94 -6.90 -27.61
N PHE A 579 -28.20 -6.01 -26.97
CA PHE A 579 -27.47 -4.95 -27.65
C PHE A 579 -26.21 -5.53 -28.33
N ALA A 580 -26.03 -5.20 -29.60
CA ALA A 580 -24.93 -5.72 -30.40
C ALA A 580 -23.58 -5.14 -29.95
N ALA A 581 -22.49 -5.86 -30.23
CA ALA A 581 -21.15 -5.35 -29.95
C ALA A 581 -20.88 -4.00 -30.64
N GLY A 582 -20.31 -3.07 -29.87
CA GLY A 582 -20.05 -1.69 -30.28
C GLY A 582 -21.25 -0.76 -30.18
N THR A 583 -22.35 -1.16 -29.53
CA THR A 583 -23.46 -0.25 -29.25
C THR A 583 -23.05 0.69 -28.14
N THR A 584 -23.00 1.99 -28.40
CA THR A 584 -22.65 3.00 -27.39
C THR A 584 -23.75 4.05 -27.25
N LEU A 585 -23.99 4.53 -26.03
CA LEU A 585 -24.89 5.63 -25.74
C LEU A 585 -24.14 6.78 -25.08
N ALA A 586 -23.94 7.89 -25.80
CA ALA A 586 -23.15 9.01 -25.28
C ALA A 586 -23.89 9.80 -24.19
N PRO A 587 -23.17 10.59 -23.37
CA PRO A 587 -23.76 11.46 -22.35
C PRO A 587 -24.87 12.35 -22.91
N GLY A 588 -26.00 12.38 -22.22
CA GLY A 588 -27.16 13.18 -22.57
C GLY A 588 -27.85 12.76 -23.87
N GLN A 589 -27.66 11.53 -24.36
CA GLN A 589 -28.37 10.97 -25.52
C GLN A 589 -29.44 9.95 -25.13
N ALA A 590 -30.45 9.80 -25.99
CA ALA A 590 -31.47 8.75 -25.91
C ALA A 590 -31.27 7.68 -26.99
N LEU A 591 -31.65 6.44 -26.69
CA LEU A 591 -31.71 5.30 -27.61
C LEU A 591 -33.09 4.64 -27.49
N VAL A 592 -33.82 4.55 -28.60
CA VAL A 592 -35.19 3.98 -28.62
C VAL A 592 -35.20 2.60 -29.23
N ILE A 593 -35.74 1.61 -28.52
CA ILE A 593 -35.85 0.22 -28.96
C ILE A 593 -37.31 -0.06 -29.28
N PHE A 594 -37.62 -0.31 -30.55
CA PHE A 594 -38.97 -0.67 -31.02
C PHE A 594 -39.16 -2.18 -31.09
N ASP A 595 -40.38 -2.66 -30.88
CA ASP A 595 -40.73 -4.09 -30.99
C ASP A 595 -40.47 -4.63 -32.40
N ARG A 596 -40.98 -3.95 -33.44
CA ARG A 596 -40.75 -4.29 -34.86
C ARG A 596 -41.22 -3.15 -35.76
N GLY A 597 -40.79 -3.12 -37.03
CA GLY A 597 -41.29 -2.18 -38.02
C GLY A 597 -40.20 -1.30 -38.62
N ASP A 598 -40.59 -0.25 -39.33
CA ASP A 598 -39.68 0.79 -39.82
C ASP A 598 -39.94 2.08 -39.04
N HIS A 599 -38.98 2.42 -38.17
CA HIS A 599 -39.00 3.60 -37.31
C HIS A 599 -37.79 4.49 -37.57
N SER A 600 -37.22 4.42 -38.78
CA SER A 600 -36.05 5.20 -39.19
C SER A 600 -36.23 6.73 -39.11
N ALA A 601 -37.45 7.21 -38.88
CA ALA A 601 -37.75 8.61 -38.59
C ALA A 601 -37.36 9.04 -37.16
N VAL A 602 -37.22 8.09 -36.23
CA VAL A 602 -36.75 8.33 -34.86
C VAL A 602 -35.24 8.22 -34.84
N ALA A 603 -34.57 9.32 -34.46
CA ALA A 603 -33.12 9.36 -34.37
C ALA A 603 -32.61 8.41 -33.27
N ASN A 604 -31.46 7.79 -33.51
CA ASN A 604 -30.82 6.82 -32.61
C ASN A 604 -31.82 5.75 -32.12
N SER A 605 -32.35 4.96 -33.05
CA SER A 605 -33.33 3.92 -32.75
C SER A 605 -32.93 2.54 -33.29
N VAL A 606 -33.38 1.52 -32.58
CA VAL A 606 -33.37 0.13 -33.00
C VAL A 606 -34.77 -0.20 -33.52
N ASN A 607 -34.88 -0.42 -34.83
CA ASN A 607 -36.17 -0.60 -35.52
C ASN A 607 -36.92 -1.89 -35.14
N ALA A 608 -36.21 -2.88 -34.61
CA ALA A 608 -36.79 -4.14 -34.16
C ALA A 608 -35.91 -4.73 -33.06
N SER A 609 -36.54 -5.15 -31.96
CA SER A 609 -35.86 -5.85 -30.88
C SER A 609 -35.36 -7.22 -31.36
N THR A 610 -34.51 -7.86 -30.54
CA THR A 610 -33.88 -9.13 -30.93
C THR A 610 -34.93 -10.24 -31.02
N GLU A 611 -35.93 -10.18 -30.14
CA GLU A 611 -37.10 -11.05 -30.16
C GLU A 611 -38.38 -10.25 -30.45
N SER A 612 -39.20 -10.02 -29.43
CA SER A 612 -40.33 -9.11 -29.42
C SER A 612 -40.41 -8.55 -28.01
N LEU A 613 -40.64 -7.23 -27.87
CA LEU A 613 -40.80 -6.58 -26.57
C LEU A 613 -42.04 -7.14 -25.87
N SER A 614 -43.15 -7.32 -26.60
CA SER A 614 -44.39 -7.94 -26.10
C SER A 614 -44.94 -7.25 -24.85
N LEU A 615 -44.93 -5.92 -24.82
CA LEU A 615 -45.27 -5.14 -23.63
C LEU A 615 -46.76 -5.32 -23.26
N ASN A 616 -47.06 -5.50 -21.98
CA ASN A 616 -48.42 -5.78 -21.52
C ASN A 616 -49.21 -4.50 -21.23
N ASN A 617 -50.35 -4.32 -21.90
CA ASN A 617 -51.21 -3.14 -21.73
C ASN A 617 -51.81 -3.01 -20.31
N SER A 618 -51.88 -4.10 -19.53
CA SER A 618 -52.45 -4.09 -18.19
C SER A 618 -51.40 -3.83 -17.12
N SER A 619 -50.42 -4.71 -16.98
CA SER A 619 -49.36 -4.56 -15.98
C SER A 619 -48.17 -5.46 -16.33
N GLU A 620 -46.96 -4.94 -16.20
CA GLU A 620 -45.72 -5.66 -16.41
C GLU A 620 -44.54 -4.85 -15.85
N THR A 621 -43.39 -5.53 -15.79
CA THR A 621 -42.06 -5.01 -15.46
C THR A 621 -41.17 -5.16 -16.69
N VAL A 622 -40.51 -4.08 -17.11
CA VAL A 622 -39.41 -4.13 -18.08
C VAL A 622 -38.12 -3.84 -17.34
N THR A 623 -37.10 -4.64 -17.63
CA THR A 623 -35.83 -4.65 -16.91
C THR A 623 -34.67 -4.48 -17.91
N LEU A 624 -33.76 -3.56 -17.63
CA LEU A 624 -32.51 -3.34 -18.36
C LEU A 624 -31.37 -4.01 -17.61
N TYR A 625 -30.65 -4.93 -18.26
CA TYR A 625 -29.48 -5.63 -17.75
C TYR A 625 -28.22 -5.16 -18.47
N ASP A 626 -27.08 -5.14 -17.78
CA ASP A 626 -25.76 -4.95 -18.37
C ASP A 626 -25.21 -6.25 -19.01
N ALA A 627 -23.94 -6.21 -19.45
CA ALA A 627 -23.27 -7.32 -20.11
C ALA A 627 -23.05 -8.54 -19.20
N ASP A 628 -22.87 -8.29 -17.90
CA ASP A 628 -22.65 -9.32 -16.88
C ASP A 628 -23.99 -9.86 -16.34
N GLY A 629 -25.10 -9.21 -16.71
CA GLY A 629 -26.45 -9.59 -16.35
C GLY A 629 -26.97 -8.90 -15.10
N ILE A 630 -26.34 -7.80 -14.69
CA ILE A 630 -26.80 -6.95 -13.59
C ILE A 630 -27.88 -6.01 -14.09
N VAL A 631 -28.99 -5.89 -13.37
CA VAL A 631 -30.02 -4.92 -13.73
C VAL A 631 -29.57 -3.49 -13.42
N VAL A 632 -29.58 -2.68 -14.46
CA VAL A 632 -29.21 -1.26 -14.46
C VAL A 632 -30.42 -0.37 -14.13
N ASP A 633 -31.60 -0.69 -14.67
CA ASP A 633 -32.86 0.00 -14.38
C ASP A 633 -34.06 -0.91 -14.68
N ALA A 634 -35.20 -0.71 -14.02
CA ALA A 634 -36.43 -1.43 -14.30
C ALA A 634 -37.64 -0.58 -13.99
N VAL A 635 -38.72 -0.82 -14.73
CA VAL A 635 -39.92 -0.02 -14.67
C VAL A 635 -41.14 -0.90 -14.69
N THR A 636 -42.07 -0.60 -13.79
CA THR A 636 -43.35 -1.29 -13.71
C THR A 636 -44.52 -0.36 -13.76
N TRP A 637 -45.59 -0.86 -14.39
CA TRP A 637 -46.86 -0.17 -14.46
C TRP A 637 -48.01 -1.09 -14.07
N ALA A 638 -49.07 -0.48 -13.52
CA ALA A 638 -50.29 -1.17 -13.10
C ALA A 638 -51.46 -0.99 -14.07
N SER A 639 -51.35 -0.04 -15.00
CA SER A 639 -52.32 0.23 -16.07
C SER A 639 -51.70 1.15 -17.11
N THR A 640 -52.17 1.06 -18.36
CA THR A 640 -51.78 1.99 -19.43
C THR A 640 -53.00 2.62 -20.09
N SER A 641 -52.77 3.73 -20.80
CA SER A 641 -53.81 4.38 -21.62
C SER A 641 -53.53 4.13 -23.11
N ASP A 642 -54.58 3.93 -23.90
CA ASP A 642 -54.48 3.73 -25.35
C ASP A 642 -53.78 4.92 -26.03
N GLY A 643 -52.65 4.66 -26.67
CA GLY A 643 -51.87 5.64 -27.42
C GLY A 643 -51.07 6.64 -26.58
N VAL A 644 -50.91 6.40 -25.27
CA VAL A 644 -50.14 7.28 -24.38
C VAL A 644 -48.97 6.51 -23.80
N ALA A 645 -47.76 7.02 -24.00
CA ALA A 645 -46.56 6.47 -23.41
C ALA A 645 -46.57 6.71 -21.88
N LEU A 646 -45.79 5.92 -21.17
CA LEU A 646 -45.42 6.19 -19.79
C LEU A 646 -44.04 6.87 -19.81
N ASN A 647 -43.89 7.96 -19.08
CA ASN A 647 -42.63 8.71 -18.94
C ASN A 647 -42.29 8.88 -17.47
N ARG A 648 -41.00 9.01 -17.14
CA ARG A 648 -40.56 9.55 -15.85
C ARG A 648 -41.26 10.89 -15.58
N ALA A 649 -41.87 11.08 -14.41
CA ALA A 649 -42.66 12.27 -14.07
C ALA A 649 -41.84 13.58 -14.13
N ALA A 650 -40.58 13.49 -13.72
CA ALA A 650 -39.54 14.44 -14.06
C ALA A 650 -38.65 13.79 -15.14
N ASP A 651 -38.55 14.43 -16.30
CA ASP A 651 -37.94 13.83 -17.48
C ASP A 651 -36.42 13.70 -17.34
N GLY A 652 -35.89 12.50 -17.59
CA GLY A 652 -34.49 12.15 -17.35
C GLY A 652 -34.09 11.97 -15.89
N ASP A 653 -35.05 11.97 -14.96
CA ASP A 653 -34.78 11.75 -13.54
C ASP A 653 -34.91 10.25 -13.18
N PRO A 654 -33.83 9.54 -12.79
CA PRO A 654 -33.89 8.13 -12.38
C PRO A 654 -34.85 7.87 -11.22
N ALA A 655 -35.09 8.86 -10.36
CA ALA A 655 -35.91 8.74 -9.16
C ALA A 655 -37.41 8.93 -9.44
N ALA A 656 -37.75 9.49 -10.59
CA ALA A 656 -39.13 9.87 -10.85
C ALA A 656 -39.99 8.64 -11.16
N ALA A 657 -41.16 8.57 -10.50
CA ALA A 657 -42.18 7.58 -10.83
C ALA A 657 -42.66 7.76 -12.27
N PHE A 658 -43.12 6.67 -12.90
CA PHE A 658 -43.75 6.77 -14.21
C PHE A 658 -45.17 7.32 -14.10
N VAL A 659 -45.48 8.26 -14.98
CA VAL A 659 -46.83 8.80 -15.21
C VAL A 659 -47.18 8.64 -16.69
N ASN A 660 -48.46 8.73 -17.03
CA ASN A 660 -48.81 8.93 -18.43
C ASN A 660 -48.07 10.17 -18.95
N HIS A 661 -47.43 10.06 -20.11
CA HIS A 661 -46.58 11.10 -20.68
C HIS A 661 -47.31 12.44 -20.77
N ASP A 662 -48.60 12.45 -21.10
CA ASP A 662 -49.44 13.66 -21.16
C ASP A 662 -49.70 14.35 -19.80
N LEU A 663 -49.34 13.69 -18.69
CA LEU A 663 -49.39 14.21 -17.32
C LEU A 663 -48.03 14.64 -16.78
N ALA A 664 -46.93 14.30 -17.48
CA ALA A 664 -45.59 14.67 -17.06
C ALA A 664 -45.35 16.19 -17.20
N ALA A 665 -44.50 16.74 -16.33
CA ALA A 665 -44.29 18.18 -16.27
C ALA A 665 -43.62 18.68 -17.56
N GLY A 666 -44.30 19.56 -18.30
CA GLY A 666 -43.78 20.11 -19.56
C GLY A 666 -44.20 19.36 -20.82
N ALA A 667 -45.01 18.29 -20.69
CA ALA A 667 -45.46 17.48 -21.81
C ALA A 667 -46.17 18.27 -22.91
N THR A 668 -45.74 18.06 -24.16
CA THR A 668 -46.37 18.67 -25.35
C THR A 668 -47.09 17.66 -26.25
N ALA A 669 -46.96 16.36 -25.98
CA ALA A 669 -47.56 15.26 -26.71
C ALA A 669 -47.94 14.08 -25.78
N ALA A 670 -48.54 13.03 -26.35
CA ALA A 670 -48.85 11.78 -25.64
C ALA A 670 -47.68 10.77 -25.62
N THR A 671 -46.59 11.07 -26.32
CA THR A 671 -45.40 10.24 -26.52
C THR A 671 -44.31 11.11 -27.16
N SER A 672 -43.03 10.88 -26.85
CA SER A 672 -41.89 11.64 -27.38
C SER A 672 -40.64 10.79 -27.67
N PRO A 673 -40.71 9.72 -28.47
CA PRO A 673 -39.59 8.81 -28.67
C PRO A 673 -38.38 9.54 -29.27
N GLY A 674 -37.25 9.45 -28.58
CA GLY A 674 -35.97 10.05 -28.91
C GLY A 674 -35.87 11.54 -28.54
N LEU A 675 -36.83 12.09 -27.79
CA LEU A 675 -36.93 13.49 -27.42
C LEU A 675 -37.25 13.65 -25.93
N ARG A 676 -37.00 14.84 -25.40
CA ARG A 676 -37.50 15.24 -24.08
C ARG A 676 -39.03 15.29 -24.10
N VAL A 677 -39.62 15.21 -22.91
CA VAL A 677 -41.06 15.31 -22.66
C VAL A 677 -41.69 16.57 -23.28
N ASP A 678 -40.94 17.66 -23.37
CA ASP A 678 -41.37 18.93 -23.97
C ASP A 678 -41.21 18.99 -25.50
N GLY A 679 -40.66 17.94 -26.11
CA GLY A 679 -40.32 17.83 -27.54
C GLY A 679 -38.94 18.36 -27.90
N GLY A 680 -38.14 18.79 -26.91
CA GLY A 680 -36.75 19.20 -27.07
C GLY A 680 -35.82 18.04 -27.40
N ALA A 681 -34.66 18.33 -27.99
CA ALA A 681 -33.66 17.30 -28.29
C ALA A 681 -32.84 16.91 -27.04
N TRP A 682 -32.43 15.64 -26.97
CA TRP A 682 -31.39 15.20 -26.06
C TRP A 682 -30.01 15.78 -26.45
N GLY A 683 -29.26 16.31 -25.49
CA GLY A 683 -27.96 16.99 -25.70
C GLY A 683 -27.00 16.79 -24.53
N ALA A 684 -25.69 16.86 -24.81
CA ALA A 684 -24.64 16.65 -23.82
C ALA A 684 -24.73 17.65 -22.65
N PRO A 685 -24.39 17.23 -21.41
CA PRO A 685 -24.21 18.15 -20.29
C PRO A 685 -23.21 19.26 -20.66
N VAL A 686 -23.57 20.52 -20.40
CA VAL A 686 -22.77 21.68 -20.82
C VAL A 686 -21.48 21.76 -19.96
N THR A 687 -20.32 21.48 -20.54
CA THR A 687 -19.00 21.80 -19.97
C THR A 687 -18.51 23.18 -20.46
N PRO A 688 -17.79 23.99 -19.64
CA PRO A 688 -17.11 25.20 -20.09
C PRO A 688 -15.82 24.85 -20.88
N PRO A 689 -15.36 25.75 -21.78
CA PRO A 689 -14.72 25.36 -23.04
C PRO A 689 -13.22 25.11 -22.92
N VAL A 690 -12.72 24.11 -23.66
CA VAL A 690 -11.32 23.96 -24.05
C VAL A 690 -11.29 23.69 -25.56
N ASP A 691 -10.45 24.45 -26.29
CA ASP A 691 -10.24 24.35 -27.74
C ASP A 691 -9.68 22.97 -28.15
N GLU A 692 -10.31 22.37 -29.18
CA GLU A 692 -9.95 21.12 -29.88
C GLU A 692 -8.72 21.30 -30.81
N GLU A 693 -7.95 20.27 -31.21
CA GLU A 693 -8.18 19.27 -32.29
C GLU A 693 -6.77 18.60 -32.60
N PRO A 694 -6.58 17.59 -33.49
CA PRO A 694 -7.23 16.27 -33.70
C PRO A 694 -6.16 15.18 -34.10
N PRO A 695 -6.40 14.09 -34.89
CA PRO A 695 -5.95 12.72 -34.57
C PRO A 695 -4.86 12.12 -35.52
N VAL A 696 -4.13 11.05 -35.13
CA VAL A 696 -3.39 10.18 -36.07
C VAL A 696 -3.24 8.75 -35.45
N VAL A 697 -3.98 7.72 -35.89
CA VAL A 697 -3.72 6.72 -36.97
C VAL A 697 -2.44 5.89 -36.82
N GLU A 698 -2.64 4.59 -36.57
CA GLU A 698 -1.67 3.47 -36.62
C GLU A 698 -1.12 3.17 -38.03
N GLU A 699 0.15 2.74 -38.12
CA GLU A 699 0.61 1.54 -38.86
C GLU A 699 2.13 1.26 -38.64
N PRO A 700 2.68 0.08 -39.02
CA PRO A 700 3.71 -0.64 -38.27
C PRO A 700 5.10 -0.70 -38.99
N PRO A 701 5.97 -1.68 -38.70
CA PRO A 701 7.24 -1.52 -37.99
C PRO A 701 8.48 -1.43 -38.91
N ALA A 702 9.56 -0.72 -38.48
CA ALA A 702 10.97 -1.12 -38.69
C ALA A 702 12.02 -0.10 -38.18
N ALA A 703 13.04 -0.64 -37.51
CA ALA A 703 14.46 -0.26 -37.45
C ALA A 703 14.97 0.98 -36.65
N VAL A 704 16.08 0.71 -35.94
CA VAL A 704 16.84 1.48 -34.92
C VAL A 704 17.54 2.76 -35.43
N PRO A 705 17.64 3.83 -34.59
CA PRO A 705 18.93 4.50 -34.32
C PRO A 705 19.13 4.85 -32.80
N THR A 706 20.17 4.32 -32.15
CA THR A 706 21.43 4.99 -31.69
C THR A 706 21.29 6.01 -30.54
N ALA A 707 21.97 5.73 -29.42
CA ALA A 707 22.09 6.56 -28.22
C ALA A 707 22.45 8.03 -28.53
N MET A 708 21.79 8.97 -27.84
CA MET A 708 22.12 10.39 -27.88
C MET A 708 23.12 10.70 -26.74
N HIS A 709 24.41 10.86 -27.08
CA HIS A 709 25.40 11.51 -26.21
C HIS A 709 25.70 12.90 -26.80
N GLY A 710 25.65 13.94 -25.98
CA GLY A 710 25.93 15.31 -26.40
C GLY A 710 26.97 15.96 -25.50
N GLU A 711 28.04 16.49 -26.09
CA GLU A 711 29.03 17.31 -25.38
C GLU A 711 29.04 18.74 -25.92
N ALA A 712 29.08 19.73 -25.02
CA ALA A 712 29.21 21.15 -25.36
C ALA A 712 30.23 21.84 -24.47
N SER A 713 31.11 22.66 -25.04
CA SER A 713 32.12 23.40 -24.29
C SER A 713 32.14 24.88 -24.65
N GLY A 714 32.53 25.72 -23.70
CA GLY A 714 32.50 27.17 -23.86
C GLY A 714 33.23 27.93 -22.76
N ALA A 715 33.14 29.27 -22.85
CA ALA A 715 33.64 30.18 -21.82
C ALA A 715 32.60 31.28 -21.57
N LEU A 716 32.41 31.64 -20.29
CA LEU A 716 31.44 32.64 -19.84
C LEU A 716 32.14 33.69 -18.99
N ALA A 717 31.76 34.95 -19.16
CA ALA A 717 32.12 36.00 -18.22
C ALA A 717 31.26 35.92 -16.95
N GLN A 718 31.70 36.61 -15.88
CA GLN A 718 30.92 36.68 -14.64
C GLN A 718 29.52 37.26 -14.89
N GLY A 719 28.52 36.50 -14.46
CA GLY A 719 27.09 36.80 -14.58
C GLY A 719 26.46 36.39 -15.91
N GLU A 720 27.26 35.95 -16.89
CA GLU A 720 26.78 35.56 -18.22
C GLU A 720 26.10 34.19 -18.21
N TRP A 721 25.02 34.06 -18.98
CA TRP A 721 24.17 32.88 -19.06
C TRP A 721 24.18 32.34 -20.49
N LEU A 722 24.29 31.03 -20.65
CA LEU A 722 24.24 30.36 -21.95
C LEU A 722 23.38 29.11 -21.88
N ASP A 723 22.38 29.06 -22.75
CA ASP A 723 21.51 27.90 -22.94
C ASP A 723 22.13 26.98 -23.98
N LEU A 724 22.28 25.70 -23.64
CA LEU A 724 22.86 24.68 -24.52
C LEU A 724 21.80 23.99 -25.39
N GLY A 725 20.50 24.24 -25.12
CA GLY A 725 19.36 23.71 -25.87
C GLY A 725 18.59 22.64 -25.10
N SER A 726 17.69 21.97 -25.81
CA SER A 726 16.84 20.90 -25.29
C SER A 726 17.30 19.51 -25.74
N PHE A 727 17.09 18.53 -24.87
CA PHE A 727 17.41 17.12 -25.08
C PHE A 727 16.16 16.29 -24.77
N GLU A 728 15.76 15.43 -25.70
CA GLU A 728 14.64 14.50 -25.51
C GLU A 728 15.16 13.20 -24.88
N ALA A 729 14.63 12.84 -23.71
CA ALA A 729 15.00 11.64 -22.98
C ALA A 729 13.78 10.71 -22.85
N VAL A 730 13.99 9.40 -23.03
CA VAL A 730 12.94 8.37 -22.85
C VAL A 730 12.92 7.88 -21.38
N ALA A 731 12.13 6.87 -21.02
CA ALA A 731 12.04 6.44 -19.61
C ALA A 731 13.40 5.96 -19.08
N GLY A 732 13.85 6.49 -17.94
CA GLY A 732 15.18 6.23 -17.39
C GLY A 732 15.80 7.45 -16.70
N SER A 733 17.13 7.50 -16.59
CA SER A 733 17.85 8.62 -15.95
C SER A 733 18.53 9.51 -16.98
N PHE A 734 18.26 10.81 -16.90
CA PHE A 734 18.93 11.86 -17.66
C PHE A 734 20.00 12.53 -16.79
N VAL A 735 21.26 12.30 -17.14
CA VAL A 735 22.43 12.74 -16.37
C VAL A 735 23.17 13.82 -17.16
N VAL A 736 23.49 14.92 -16.50
CA VAL A 736 24.26 16.02 -17.07
C VAL A 736 25.44 16.28 -16.15
N THR A 737 26.65 16.10 -16.65
CA THR A 737 27.88 16.41 -15.92
C THR A 737 28.58 17.58 -16.56
N MET A 738 29.21 18.42 -15.75
CA MET A 738 29.97 19.58 -16.18
C MET A 738 31.34 19.55 -15.52
N THR A 739 32.38 19.88 -16.29
CA THR A 739 33.74 20.10 -15.80
C THR A 739 34.30 21.39 -16.38
N GLY A 740 35.32 21.98 -15.76
CA GLY A 740 35.86 23.24 -16.26
C GLY A 740 36.85 23.94 -15.33
N THR A 741 37.13 25.22 -15.63
CA THR A 741 38.00 26.09 -14.82
C THR A 741 37.27 27.35 -14.42
N GLY A 742 37.52 27.86 -13.22
CA GLY A 742 36.72 28.97 -12.68
C GLY A 742 35.43 28.42 -12.06
N ASP A 743 34.40 29.26 -11.99
CA ASP A 743 33.14 28.95 -11.30
C ASP A 743 31.96 29.12 -12.26
N ALA A 744 31.64 28.06 -12.99
CA ALA A 744 30.46 27.96 -13.83
C ALA A 744 29.44 27.06 -13.12
N ASP A 745 28.18 27.50 -13.07
CA ASP A 745 27.07 26.81 -12.44
C ASP A 745 26.20 26.14 -13.51
N LEU A 746 25.88 24.86 -13.31
CA LEU A 746 24.99 24.06 -14.13
C LEU A 746 23.53 24.25 -13.68
N TYR A 747 22.64 24.40 -14.65
CA TYR A 747 21.19 24.43 -14.43
C TYR A 747 20.49 23.51 -15.42
N VAL A 748 19.66 22.62 -14.91
CA VAL A 748 18.84 21.71 -15.73
C VAL A 748 17.38 21.83 -15.32
N ARG A 749 16.48 21.82 -16.31
CA ARG A 749 15.04 21.89 -16.10
C ARG A 749 14.27 21.10 -17.15
N GLN A 750 13.23 20.38 -16.75
CA GLN A 750 12.33 19.62 -17.59
C GLN A 750 11.20 20.53 -18.11
N GLY A 751 10.88 20.42 -19.40
CA GLY A 751 9.79 21.12 -20.07
C GLY A 751 10.07 22.57 -20.52
N ASP A 752 11.05 23.27 -19.94
CA ASP A 752 11.40 24.66 -20.33
C ASP A 752 12.84 25.04 -19.93
N VAL A 753 13.38 26.15 -20.47
CA VAL A 753 14.72 26.68 -20.14
C VAL A 753 14.80 27.10 -18.67
N ALA A 754 15.92 26.80 -18.03
CA ALA A 754 16.16 27.17 -16.64
C ALA A 754 16.41 28.68 -16.48
N THR A 755 16.12 29.22 -15.30
CA THR A 755 16.47 30.59 -14.91
C THR A 755 17.14 30.60 -13.54
N THR A 756 17.67 31.75 -13.11
CA THR A 756 18.27 31.88 -11.77
C THR A 756 17.28 31.70 -10.62
N ALA A 757 15.97 31.65 -10.89
CA ALA A 757 14.91 31.50 -9.88
C ALA A 757 14.12 30.18 -10.02
N LEU A 758 14.18 29.52 -11.18
CA LEU A 758 13.39 28.32 -11.49
C LEU A 758 14.28 27.31 -12.22
N TRP A 759 14.48 26.15 -11.60
CA TRP A 759 15.30 25.03 -12.06
C TRP A 759 14.85 23.77 -11.31
N ASP A 760 15.11 22.60 -11.88
CA ASP A 760 14.77 21.31 -11.26
C ASP A 760 16.01 20.64 -10.67
N CYS A 761 17.17 20.86 -11.30
CA CYS A 761 18.45 20.54 -10.70
C CYS A 761 19.49 21.65 -10.89
N ARG A 762 20.17 21.99 -9.77
CA ARG A 762 21.28 22.93 -9.71
C ARG A 762 22.19 22.59 -8.50
N PRO A 763 23.34 21.91 -8.71
CA PRO A 763 24.17 21.39 -7.61
C PRO A 763 24.88 22.49 -6.80
N TYR A 764 25.07 23.67 -7.41
CA TYR A 764 25.60 24.90 -6.81
C TYR A 764 26.82 24.70 -5.90
N THR A 765 27.82 24.06 -6.46
CA THR A 765 29.11 23.81 -5.83
C THR A 765 30.07 24.96 -6.13
N THR A 766 31.15 25.07 -5.37
CA THR A 766 32.21 26.04 -5.71
C THR A 766 33.12 25.43 -6.77
N GLY A 767 33.10 25.98 -7.98
CA GLY A 767 33.87 25.52 -9.13
C GLY A 767 33.00 24.92 -10.23
N SER A 768 33.59 24.71 -11.42
CA SER A 768 32.84 24.27 -12.62
C SER A 768 32.60 22.76 -12.72
N ALA A 769 32.78 22.00 -11.63
CA ALA A 769 32.66 20.55 -11.59
C ALA A 769 31.33 20.16 -10.92
N GLU A 770 30.28 20.04 -11.72
CA GLU A 770 28.90 19.89 -11.23
C GLU A 770 28.18 18.75 -11.96
N SER A 771 27.19 18.12 -11.32
CA SER A 771 26.41 17.06 -11.96
C SER A 771 24.94 17.09 -11.55
N CYS A 772 24.04 16.92 -12.51
CA CYS A 772 22.60 16.80 -12.32
C CYS A 772 22.10 15.46 -12.84
N THR A 773 21.28 14.78 -12.04
CA THR A 773 20.57 13.56 -12.46
C THR A 773 19.08 13.81 -12.27
N LEU A 774 18.31 13.66 -13.35
CA LEU A 774 16.86 13.84 -13.37
C LEU A 774 16.20 12.60 -13.98
N THR A 775 15.00 12.27 -13.51
CA THR A 775 14.24 11.13 -14.02
C THR A 775 13.50 11.51 -15.30
N ALA A 776 13.64 10.70 -16.34
CA ALA A 776 12.98 10.82 -17.64
C ALA A 776 11.83 9.78 -17.76
N PRO A 777 10.85 9.91 -18.69
CA PRO A 777 10.93 10.61 -19.96
C PRO A 777 10.62 12.11 -19.90
N GLY A 778 11.08 12.85 -20.90
CA GLY A 778 10.70 14.24 -21.14
C GLY A 778 11.76 15.06 -21.86
N THR A 779 11.41 16.30 -22.20
CA THR A 779 12.33 17.27 -22.80
C THR A 779 13.07 18.02 -21.70
N PHE A 780 14.40 17.95 -21.67
CA PHE A 780 15.24 18.62 -20.66
C PHE A 780 16.06 19.73 -21.30
N PHE A 781 16.06 20.92 -20.70
CA PHE A 781 16.86 22.06 -21.11
C PHE A 781 18.05 22.23 -20.19
N VAL A 782 19.24 22.34 -20.78
CA VAL A 782 20.50 22.49 -20.05
C VAL A 782 21.06 23.89 -20.28
N SER A 783 21.42 24.56 -19.19
CA SER A 783 21.96 25.92 -19.20
C SER A 783 23.17 26.03 -18.27
N VAL A 784 24.10 26.92 -18.59
CA VAL A 784 25.29 27.18 -17.79
C VAL A 784 25.43 28.68 -17.53
N ARG A 785 25.80 29.03 -16.29
CA ARG A 785 26.05 30.43 -15.90
C ARG A 785 27.44 30.60 -15.33
N GLY A 786 28.19 31.60 -15.78
CA GLY A 786 29.46 31.96 -15.14
C GLY A 786 29.22 32.69 -13.82
N TYR A 787 29.32 32.05 -12.65
CA TYR A 787 29.30 32.75 -11.37
C TYR A 787 30.54 33.64 -11.20
N THR A 788 31.69 33.15 -11.69
CA THR A 788 32.85 33.96 -12.06
C THR A 788 33.23 33.70 -13.53
N ALA A 789 34.23 34.41 -14.06
CA ALA A 789 34.68 34.10 -15.43
C ALA A 789 35.25 32.67 -15.48
N ALA A 790 34.66 31.81 -16.31
CA ALA A 790 34.89 30.37 -16.28
C ALA A 790 34.92 29.78 -17.69
N THR A 791 35.54 28.60 -17.82
CA THR A 791 35.38 27.72 -18.98
C THR A 791 34.73 26.43 -18.54
N PHE A 792 33.93 25.82 -19.40
CA PHE A 792 33.18 24.62 -19.05
C PHE A 792 33.13 23.64 -20.24
N THR A 793 32.92 22.37 -19.92
CA THR A 793 32.54 21.28 -20.82
C THR A 793 31.44 20.51 -20.13
N VAL A 794 30.25 20.46 -20.76
CA VAL A 794 29.09 19.71 -20.31
C VAL A 794 28.97 18.44 -21.14
N SER A 795 28.77 17.29 -20.49
CA SER A 795 28.36 16.01 -21.08
C SER A 795 26.93 15.69 -20.65
N VAL A 796 26.11 15.26 -21.60
CA VAL A 796 24.75 14.79 -21.39
C VAL A 796 24.69 13.31 -21.73
N ASP A 797 24.28 12.51 -20.75
CA ASP A 797 24.18 11.06 -20.79
C ASP A 797 22.75 10.63 -20.46
N PHE A 798 22.24 9.63 -21.17
CA PHE A 798 20.91 9.08 -20.95
C PHE A 798 20.98 7.58 -20.69
N ILE A 799 20.37 7.13 -19.59
CA ILE A 799 20.34 5.74 -19.16
C ILE A 799 18.88 5.26 -19.22
N GLY A 800 18.50 4.54 -20.27
CA GLY A 800 17.11 4.10 -20.48
C GLY A 800 16.75 2.81 -19.73
N LEU A 801 15.50 2.72 -19.25
CA LEU A 801 14.89 1.49 -18.73
C LEU A 801 14.38 0.62 -19.90
N ALA A 802 15.26 -0.24 -20.42
CA ALA A 802 15.00 -1.62 -20.88
C ALA A 802 16.00 -2.07 -21.98
N ALA A 803 16.71 -3.17 -21.71
CA ALA A 803 17.22 -4.12 -22.69
C ALA A 803 16.55 -5.51 -22.41
N PRO A 804 16.42 -6.41 -23.38
CA PRO A 804 15.51 -7.55 -23.26
C PRO A 804 15.99 -8.58 -22.22
N ALA A 805 15.04 -9.24 -21.57
CA ALA A 805 15.28 -10.33 -20.63
C ALA A 805 16.28 -11.37 -21.17
N PRO A 806 17.16 -11.94 -20.32
CA PRO A 806 18.14 -12.93 -20.75
C PRO A 806 17.43 -14.17 -21.28
N THR A 807 17.99 -14.74 -22.34
CA THR A 807 17.56 -16.04 -22.89
C THR A 807 17.66 -17.12 -21.82
N ALA A 808 16.54 -17.78 -21.51
CA ALA A 808 16.48 -18.88 -20.54
C ALA A 808 17.57 -19.94 -20.79
N GLY A 809 18.32 -20.28 -19.72
CA GLY A 809 19.40 -21.27 -19.74
C GLY A 809 20.81 -20.72 -19.98
N ALA A 810 21.06 -19.44 -19.69
CA ALA A 810 22.37 -18.80 -19.88
C ALA A 810 22.97 -18.34 -18.53
N ALA A 811 24.27 -18.55 -18.36
CA ALA A 811 25.02 -17.97 -17.25
C ALA A 811 25.28 -16.48 -17.50
N ASP A 812 25.25 -15.68 -16.44
CA ASP A 812 25.45 -14.23 -16.50
C ASP A 812 26.36 -13.81 -15.34
N VAL A 813 27.67 -13.77 -15.58
CA VAL A 813 28.67 -13.61 -14.53
C VAL A 813 29.23 -12.20 -14.54
N VAL A 814 29.14 -11.54 -13.39
CA VAL A 814 29.54 -10.14 -13.21
C VAL A 814 30.52 -9.97 -12.06
N ILE A 815 31.29 -8.88 -12.09
CA ILE A 815 32.06 -8.36 -10.96
C ILE A 815 31.10 -7.58 -10.06
N ALA A 816 30.73 -8.17 -8.93
CA ALA A 816 29.76 -7.62 -8.00
C ALA A 816 30.38 -6.55 -7.07
N SER A 817 31.56 -6.85 -6.52
CA SER A 817 32.29 -5.93 -5.66
C SER A 817 33.79 -6.27 -5.60
N LEU A 818 34.59 -5.34 -5.08
CA LEU A 818 36.02 -5.55 -4.81
C LEU A 818 36.51 -4.75 -3.61
N LEU A 819 37.58 -5.22 -2.96
CA LEU A 819 38.32 -4.47 -1.93
C LEU A 819 39.74 -4.20 -2.44
N ALA A 820 40.00 -2.96 -2.82
CA ALA A 820 41.30 -2.54 -3.36
C ALA A 820 42.27 -2.02 -2.28
N ASP A 821 41.79 -1.42 -1.19
CA ASP A 821 42.63 -0.86 -0.12
C ASP A 821 42.18 -1.45 1.23
N PRO A 822 42.68 -2.61 1.68
CA PRO A 822 42.26 -3.22 2.95
C PRO A 822 42.87 -2.51 4.17
N ASN A 823 42.16 -2.53 5.32
CA ASN A 823 42.65 -1.93 6.56
C ASN A 823 43.93 -2.64 7.09
N GLY A 824 45.07 -1.95 7.06
CA GLY A 824 46.33 -2.44 7.66
C GLY A 824 47.47 -2.55 6.64
N THR A 825 47.98 -3.77 6.40
CA THR A 825 48.92 -4.01 5.30
C THR A 825 48.17 -4.64 4.15
N ASP A 826 48.37 -4.14 2.92
CA ASP A 826 47.81 -4.66 1.64
C ASP A 826 48.19 -6.12 1.32
N LEU A 827 48.82 -6.81 2.26
CA LEU A 827 49.38 -8.12 2.08
C LEU A 827 48.37 -9.25 2.31
N GLY A 828 47.56 -9.56 1.29
CA GLY A 828 46.70 -10.76 1.24
C GLY A 828 45.25 -10.57 1.70
N GLN A 829 44.76 -9.34 1.63
CA GLN A 829 43.38 -8.97 2.01
C GLN A 829 42.61 -8.30 0.86
N GLU A 830 43.25 -8.00 -0.28
CA GLU A 830 42.55 -7.59 -1.50
C GLU A 830 41.75 -8.75 -2.07
N TYR A 831 40.55 -8.47 -2.58
CA TYR A 831 39.72 -9.45 -3.24
C TYR A 831 38.79 -8.86 -4.31
N VAL A 832 38.30 -9.74 -5.20
CA VAL A 832 37.25 -9.48 -6.18
C VAL A 832 36.14 -10.51 -5.99
N VAL A 833 34.88 -10.06 -5.96
CA VAL A 833 33.70 -10.92 -5.87
C VAL A 833 33.04 -11.04 -7.24
N LEU A 834 32.87 -12.28 -7.70
CA LEU A 834 32.09 -12.60 -8.89
C LEU A 834 30.72 -13.14 -8.47
N ALA A 835 29.66 -12.73 -9.16
CA ALA A 835 28.30 -13.25 -8.97
C ALA A 835 27.77 -13.78 -10.30
N ASN A 836 27.11 -14.94 -10.28
CA ASN A 836 26.36 -15.44 -11.43
C ASN A 836 24.88 -15.09 -11.26
N LEU A 837 24.43 -14.05 -11.95
CA LEU A 837 23.04 -13.57 -11.97
C LEU A 837 22.15 -14.39 -12.93
N GLY A 838 22.75 -15.27 -13.73
CA GLY A 838 22.04 -16.12 -14.67
C GLY A 838 21.37 -17.33 -14.02
N ASP A 839 20.51 -18.01 -14.79
CA ASP A 839 19.73 -19.18 -14.35
C ASP A 839 20.44 -20.53 -14.60
N ALA A 840 21.65 -20.50 -15.17
CA ALA A 840 22.49 -21.66 -15.42
C ALA A 840 23.89 -21.53 -14.78
N ALA A 841 24.51 -22.66 -14.42
CA ALA A 841 25.88 -22.67 -13.91
C ALA A 841 26.89 -22.22 -14.98
N ALA A 842 27.79 -21.32 -14.62
CA ALA A 842 28.89 -20.86 -15.47
C ALA A 842 30.09 -21.80 -15.37
N ASP A 843 30.66 -22.19 -16.51
CA ASP A 843 31.99 -22.82 -16.56
C ASP A 843 33.05 -21.73 -16.76
N LEU A 844 33.79 -21.45 -15.70
CA LEU A 844 34.84 -20.42 -15.68
C LEU A 844 36.20 -20.97 -16.14
N SER A 845 36.29 -22.23 -16.61
CA SER A 845 37.56 -22.83 -17.05
C SER A 845 38.29 -21.94 -18.07
N GLY A 846 39.49 -21.47 -17.71
CA GLY A 846 40.31 -20.61 -18.56
C GLY A 846 39.87 -19.14 -18.65
N TRP A 847 38.82 -18.73 -17.93
CA TRP A 847 38.45 -17.32 -17.80
C TRP A 847 39.55 -16.55 -17.07
N THR A 848 39.59 -15.24 -17.28
CA THR A 848 40.63 -14.39 -16.71
C THR A 848 40.07 -13.18 -15.99
N VAL A 849 40.72 -12.79 -14.89
CA VAL A 849 40.58 -11.46 -14.29
C VAL A 849 41.84 -10.68 -14.66
N ALA A 850 41.68 -9.49 -15.22
CA ALA A 850 42.77 -8.63 -15.65
C ALA A 850 42.55 -7.20 -15.13
N ASP A 851 43.63 -6.45 -14.99
CA ASP A 851 43.57 -4.99 -14.87
C ASP A 851 43.99 -4.32 -16.18
N ALA A 852 44.07 -2.99 -16.18
CA ALA A 852 44.49 -2.21 -17.35
C ALA A 852 45.93 -2.53 -17.86
N SER A 853 46.73 -3.28 -17.09
CA SER A 853 48.17 -3.49 -17.32
C SER A 853 48.57 -4.95 -17.56
N SER A 854 47.85 -5.93 -16.99
CA SER A 854 48.16 -7.36 -17.10
C SER A 854 47.02 -8.27 -16.65
N THR A 855 47.03 -9.52 -17.14
CA THR A 855 46.16 -10.57 -16.58
C THR A 855 46.62 -10.95 -15.17
N ARG A 856 45.70 -10.88 -14.21
CA ARG A 856 45.95 -11.08 -12.77
C ARG A 856 45.59 -12.48 -12.29
N HIS A 857 44.56 -13.10 -12.87
CA HIS A 857 44.14 -14.46 -12.56
C HIS A 857 43.66 -15.21 -13.80
N ILE A 858 43.86 -16.54 -13.80
CA ILE A 858 43.29 -17.46 -14.78
C ILE A 858 42.65 -18.61 -14.00
N PHE A 859 41.36 -18.83 -14.22
CA PHE A 859 40.60 -19.90 -13.56
C PHE A 859 41.00 -21.27 -14.11
N ALA A 860 41.18 -22.24 -13.21
CA ALA A 860 41.61 -23.58 -13.58
C ALA A 860 40.52 -24.37 -14.31
N ASP A 861 40.92 -25.36 -15.11
CA ASP A 861 39.97 -26.28 -15.75
C ASP A 861 39.07 -26.95 -14.70
N GLY A 862 37.76 -26.87 -14.90
CA GLY A 862 36.72 -27.39 -14.02
C GLY A 862 36.19 -26.42 -12.97
N THR A 863 36.61 -25.15 -12.95
CA THR A 863 36.01 -24.13 -12.08
C THR A 863 34.60 -23.80 -12.56
N THR A 864 33.59 -24.05 -11.73
CA THR A 864 32.19 -23.74 -12.04
C THR A 864 31.58 -22.82 -10.99
N LEU A 865 30.76 -21.86 -11.42
CA LEU A 865 29.96 -20.99 -10.56
C LEU A 865 28.47 -21.29 -10.76
N ALA A 866 27.80 -21.80 -9.73
CA ALA A 866 26.37 -22.12 -9.81
C ALA A 866 25.52 -20.87 -10.07
N ALA A 867 24.31 -21.04 -10.60
CA ALA A 867 23.33 -19.97 -10.72
C ALA A 867 23.03 -19.36 -9.34
N GLY A 868 23.02 -18.02 -9.25
CA GLY A 868 22.81 -17.28 -8.00
C GLY A 868 23.94 -17.37 -6.98
N ALA A 869 25.05 -18.06 -7.28
CA ALA A 869 26.18 -18.20 -6.38
C ALA A 869 27.24 -17.11 -6.59
N THR A 870 28.00 -16.85 -5.54
CA THR A 870 29.16 -15.96 -5.56
C THR A 870 30.47 -16.73 -5.44
N LEU A 871 31.54 -16.14 -5.96
CA LEU A 871 32.91 -16.63 -5.86
C LEU A 871 33.81 -15.49 -5.49
N VAL A 872 34.60 -15.67 -4.44
CA VAL A 872 35.53 -14.64 -3.94
C VAL A 872 36.95 -15.03 -4.35
N LEU A 873 37.61 -14.13 -5.07
CA LEU A 873 38.99 -14.30 -5.49
C LEU A 873 39.88 -13.41 -4.62
N PHE A 874 40.74 -14.00 -3.79
CA PHE A 874 41.68 -13.28 -2.92
C PHE A 874 43.09 -13.18 -3.53
N ASP A 875 43.81 -12.10 -3.21
CA ASP A 875 45.21 -11.88 -3.63
C ASP A 875 46.14 -13.02 -3.17
N ARG A 876 46.09 -13.38 -1.87
CA ARG A 876 46.83 -14.51 -1.24
C ARG A 876 46.35 -14.73 0.20
N GLY A 877 46.91 -15.73 0.89
CA GLY A 877 46.53 -16.10 2.25
C GLY A 877 45.75 -17.42 2.28
N ASP A 878 45.55 -17.99 3.48
CA ASP A 878 44.62 -19.12 3.65
C ASP A 878 43.27 -18.55 4.07
N HIS A 879 42.30 -18.61 3.16
CA HIS A 879 40.92 -18.14 3.32
C HIS A 879 39.94 -19.30 3.13
N SER A 880 40.34 -20.51 3.55
CA SER A 880 39.51 -21.73 3.45
C SER A 880 38.27 -21.71 4.35
N ASP A 881 38.18 -20.72 5.24
CA ASP A 881 37.03 -20.37 6.06
C ASP A 881 35.97 -19.56 5.32
N VAL A 882 36.30 -18.93 4.18
CA VAL A 882 35.35 -18.20 3.34
C VAL A 882 34.73 -19.14 2.30
N ALA A 883 33.42 -19.38 2.41
CA ALA A 883 32.70 -20.22 1.46
C ALA A 883 32.77 -19.65 0.04
N GLY A 884 33.12 -20.48 -0.95
CA GLY A 884 33.28 -20.04 -2.34
C GLY A 884 34.59 -19.31 -2.64
N ALA A 885 35.53 -19.24 -1.70
CA ALA A 885 36.82 -18.60 -1.92
C ALA A 885 37.74 -19.44 -2.82
N ILE A 886 38.28 -18.81 -3.86
CA ILE A 886 39.42 -19.33 -4.63
C ILE A 886 40.68 -18.60 -4.19
N VAL A 887 41.60 -19.37 -3.61
CA VAL A 887 42.94 -18.89 -3.24
C VAL A 887 43.91 -19.15 -4.40
N SER A 888 44.59 -18.08 -4.82
CA SER A 888 45.60 -18.02 -5.89
C SER A 888 46.26 -19.37 -6.24
N SER A 889 45.87 -19.94 -7.38
CA SER A 889 46.82 -20.71 -8.17
C SER A 889 47.43 -19.77 -9.22
N THR A 890 48.55 -19.13 -8.83
CA THR A 890 49.63 -18.56 -9.67
C THR A 890 49.81 -17.03 -9.85
N GLY A 891 49.05 -16.14 -9.18
CA GLY A 891 49.20 -14.67 -9.36
C GLY A 891 48.89 -13.78 -8.14
N THR A 892 49.18 -12.48 -8.25
CA THR A 892 48.74 -11.39 -7.35
C THR A 892 47.66 -10.55 -8.03
N LEU A 893 46.62 -10.12 -7.30
CA LEU A 893 45.56 -9.26 -7.83
C LEU A 893 46.06 -7.84 -8.07
N SER A 894 46.79 -7.25 -7.10
CA SER A 894 47.47 -5.95 -7.21
C SER A 894 46.54 -4.81 -7.64
N LEU A 895 45.39 -4.72 -6.97
CA LEU A 895 44.40 -3.66 -7.19
C LEU A 895 44.98 -2.31 -6.75
N ASN A 896 44.77 -1.25 -7.53
CA ASN A 896 45.35 0.06 -7.22
C ASN A 896 44.42 0.91 -6.35
N ASN A 897 44.88 1.33 -5.17
CA ASN A 897 44.13 2.19 -4.23
C ASN A 897 43.82 3.57 -4.84
N GLY A 898 44.58 4.01 -5.85
CA GLY A 898 44.34 5.26 -6.58
C GLY A 898 43.27 5.19 -7.67
N GLY A 899 42.62 4.03 -7.82
CA GLY A 899 41.65 3.71 -8.87
C GLY A 899 42.22 2.80 -9.94
N ASP A 900 41.38 1.92 -10.48
CA ASP A 900 41.74 0.93 -11.51
C ASP A 900 40.52 0.47 -12.32
N THR A 901 40.77 -0.30 -13.39
CA THR A 901 39.75 -1.00 -14.18
C THR A 901 39.99 -2.50 -14.11
N VAL A 902 39.07 -3.23 -13.51
CA VAL A 902 39.07 -4.70 -13.45
C VAL A 902 38.18 -5.25 -14.56
N THR A 903 38.73 -6.15 -15.39
CA THR A 903 38.03 -6.81 -16.48
C THR A 903 37.94 -8.31 -16.21
N LEU A 904 36.73 -8.86 -16.26
CA LEU A 904 36.45 -10.29 -16.35
C LEU A 904 36.32 -10.65 -17.83
N ALA A 905 37.07 -11.65 -18.28
CA ALA A 905 37.02 -12.13 -19.67
C ALA A 905 36.88 -13.65 -19.74
N ASP A 906 36.17 -14.13 -20.77
CA ASP A 906 35.97 -15.55 -21.03
C ASP A 906 37.25 -16.25 -21.49
N ALA A 907 37.19 -17.57 -21.66
CA ALA A 907 38.33 -18.38 -22.13
C ALA A 907 38.82 -18.03 -23.55
N ALA A 908 38.01 -17.32 -24.35
CA ALA A 908 38.39 -16.81 -25.66
C ALA A 908 39.04 -15.42 -25.60
N GLY A 909 39.08 -14.79 -24.41
CA GLY A 909 39.60 -13.45 -24.16
C GLY A 909 38.59 -12.35 -24.46
N SER A 910 37.30 -12.67 -24.62
CA SER A 910 36.24 -11.68 -24.78
C SER A 910 35.87 -11.12 -23.41
N PRO A 911 35.77 -9.78 -23.24
CA PRO A 911 35.30 -9.21 -21.99
C PRO A 911 33.86 -9.65 -21.73
N VAL A 912 33.64 -10.27 -20.57
CA VAL A 912 32.32 -10.64 -20.05
C VAL A 912 31.79 -9.47 -19.24
N ASP A 913 32.65 -8.82 -18.45
CA ASP A 913 32.27 -7.72 -17.59
C ASP A 913 33.46 -6.82 -17.21
N VAL A 914 33.20 -5.55 -16.91
CA VAL A 914 34.23 -4.53 -16.60
C VAL A 914 33.77 -3.60 -15.50
N LEU A 915 34.54 -3.49 -14.41
CA LEU A 915 34.30 -2.56 -13.30
C LEU A 915 35.46 -1.58 -13.17
N THR A 916 35.17 -0.28 -13.24
CA THR A 916 36.16 0.80 -13.06
C THR A 916 35.86 1.59 -11.81
N TYR A 917 36.89 1.86 -11.00
CA TYR A 917 36.76 2.59 -9.75
C TYR A 917 37.83 3.68 -9.61
N ALA A 918 37.47 4.77 -8.92
CA ALA A 918 38.38 5.87 -8.62
C ALA A 918 39.18 5.58 -7.33
N ALA A 919 40.02 6.51 -6.88
CA ALA A 919 40.77 6.34 -5.63
C ALA A 919 39.84 6.03 -4.46
N VAL A 920 40.15 4.96 -3.71
CA VAL A 920 39.37 4.49 -2.56
C VAL A 920 40.19 4.56 -1.28
N GLY A 921 39.52 4.78 -0.15
CA GLY A 921 40.16 4.80 1.17
C GLY A 921 40.30 3.41 1.77
N ALA A 922 41.17 3.27 2.78
CA ALA A 922 41.37 2.02 3.49
C ALA A 922 40.07 1.45 4.09
N GLY A 923 39.84 0.17 3.86
CA GLY A 923 38.64 -0.58 4.25
C GLY A 923 37.43 -0.38 3.33
N VAL A 924 37.51 0.46 2.29
CA VAL A 924 36.35 0.77 1.43
C VAL A 924 36.18 -0.31 0.36
N ILE A 925 35.03 -0.96 0.37
CA ILE A 925 34.59 -1.88 -0.67
C ILE A 925 34.00 -1.05 -1.82
N VAL A 926 34.44 -1.34 -3.04
CA VAL A 926 33.84 -0.81 -4.27
C VAL A 926 32.74 -1.77 -4.69
N GLU A 927 31.51 -1.29 -4.68
CA GLU A 927 30.35 -2.04 -5.14
C GLU A 927 29.92 -1.56 -6.52
N ARG A 928 29.39 -2.47 -7.33
CA ARG A 928 28.67 -2.14 -8.55
C ARG A 928 27.40 -1.36 -8.17
N ALA A 929 27.14 -0.23 -8.82
CA ALA A 929 25.88 0.51 -8.61
C ALA A 929 24.69 -0.38 -8.99
N ALA A 930 23.67 -0.46 -8.12
CA ALA A 930 22.53 -1.35 -8.28
C ALA A 930 21.78 -1.07 -9.60
N GLU A 931 21.52 -2.16 -10.34
CA GLU A 931 20.92 -2.21 -11.69
C GLU A 931 19.42 -1.93 -11.74
#